data_AF-A0A0K0DCT0-F1
#
_entry.id   AF-A0A0K0DCT0-F1
#
_cell.length_a   1.000
_cell.length_b   1.000
_cell.length_c   1.000
_cell.angle_alpha   90.00
_cell.angle_beta   90.00
_cell.angle_gamma   90.00
#
_symmetry.space_group_name_H-M   'P 1'
#
loop_
_entity.id
_entity.type
_entity.pdbx_description
1 polymer ?
#
loop_
_entity_poly.entity_id
_entity_poly.type
_entity_poly.pdbx_seq_one_letter_code
_entity_poly.pdbx_strand_id
1 'polypeptide(L)'
;LLCTLSTEELFSLLKKEQPLYKELFARIIAPNAEGLEELYNTHAKRISVPLVVAAIIRFEMTICDQAVAVLHDVLPRHELIDVFPTVMPEGVDNGLKYVEQDGEEPFRYSHYVTKEAIEKLLRLKLTYKEITGKEYAAEKKSAVNKKQELKTDGKKVTKLGIEVSKDENYSEWYSQVITKAEMIEYYDVSGCYVLRPWSFAIWEAIQAWFDCGIKKLGVKNCYFPMFVSSAALEREKTHIADFAPEVAWVTRAGSSEMAEPVAIRPTSETVMYPSYKKWVQSHRDLPIKLNQWCNVVVGFFPLFFSYFDTISFDLESGDLQRWEFKHPTPFLRTREFLWQEGHTAFATREEAEKEVFQILDLYAGVYIDLLAIPVIRGRKSEKEKFAGGDFTTTVEAYVPCNGRGIQGGTSHHLGQNFSKMFDISFEDPVSGGKAYVWQNSWGLSTRTIGAMVMIHADDNGLVLPPKVAAVQVIVLPVGITAQTPDEERKRIMRTAEELVKSLVDVDIRAEADLRENYSPGWKFNHWELKGVPVRIEIGPKDLAADQVTVVLRYNGQKYAVKWSRIVDECKRLLEEIHVNMYNKVLAARDAHMKICYNFEEFKQLLDEKFILLSPFCGEIACEDEIKKASTSEEADGGVSLMGAKTLCIPLEQPKETLPDQCIFPVCKNKARFFALFGRSY
;
A
#
# COMPACT_ATOMS: atom_id res chain seq x y z
N LEU A 1 -20.90 -16.93 13.44
CA LEU A 1 -21.58 -15.61 13.50
C LEU A 1 -20.80 -14.61 14.38
N LEU A 2 -20.42 -14.94 15.61
CA LEU A 2 -19.59 -14.03 16.42
C LEU A 2 -18.17 -13.85 15.84
N CYS A 3 -17.57 -14.90 15.25
CA CYS A 3 -16.27 -14.81 14.58
C CYS A 3 -16.30 -14.03 13.25
N THR A 4 -17.49 -13.67 12.74
CA THR A 4 -17.64 -12.82 11.54
C THR A 4 -17.88 -11.35 11.89
N LEU A 5 -17.94 -11.01 13.18
CA LEU A 5 -18.02 -9.63 13.64
C LEU A 5 -16.66 -8.93 13.44
N SER A 6 -16.71 -7.63 13.17
CA SER A 6 -15.52 -6.78 13.19
C SER A 6 -14.93 -6.71 14.60
N THR A 7 -13.66 -6.32 14.68
CA THR A 7 -12.97 -6.17 15.97
C THR A 7 -13.68 -5.16 16.88
N GLU A 8 -14.22 -4.07 16.32
CA GLU A 8 -14.93 -3.03 17.06
C GLU A 8 -16.27 -3.53 17.62
N GLU A 9 -17.03 -4.31 16.85
CA GLU A 9 -18.28 -4.91 17.32
C GLU A 9 -18.04 -5.92 18.45
N LEU A 10 -17.00 -6.75 18.32
CA LEU A 10 -16.62 -7.71 19.35
C LEU A 10 -16.17 -7.00 20.64
N PHE A 11 -15.37 -5.92 20.52
CA PHE A 11 -15.00 -5.08 21.65
C PHE A 11 -16.22 -4.41 22.29
N SER A 12 -17.16 -3.90 21.51
CA SER A 12 -18.39 -3.29 22.04
C SER A 12 -19.22 -4.28 22.86
N LEU A 13 -19.23 -5.56 22.48
CA LEU A 13 -19.91 -6.62 23.23
C LEU A 13 -19.18 -6.95 24.54
N LEU A 14 -17.85 -7.05 24.51
CA LEU A 14 -17.03 -7.28 25.69
C LEU A 14 -17.05 -6.09 26.68
N LYS A 15 -17.20 -4.87 26.17
CA LYS A 15 -17.21 -3.62 26.96
C LYS A 15 -18.38 -3.54 27.95
N LYS A 16 -19.48 -4.25 27.69
CA LYS A 16 -20.65 -4.28 28.60
C LYS A 16 -20.32 -4.85 29.98
N GLU A 17 -19.35 -5.75 30.05
CA GLU A 17 -18.90 -6.43 31.28
C GLU A 17 -17.37 -6.39 31.37
N GLN A 18 -16.77 -5.27 30.96
CA GLN A 18 -15.32 -5.11 30.77
C GLN A 18 -14.46 -5.56 31.97
N PRO A 19 -14.80 -5.25 33.24
CA PRO A 19 -13.99 -5.69 34.38
C PRO A 19 -13.95 -7.22 34.51
N LEU A 20 -15.09 -7.87 34.30
CA LEU A 20 -15.25 -9.32 34.40
C LEU A 20 -14.52 -10.04 33.27
N TYR A 21 -14.69 -9.58 32.03
CA TYR A 21 -13.98 -10.16 30.88
C TYR A 21 -12.47 -9.92 30.94
N LYS A 22 -12.03 -8.75 31.44
CA LYS A 22 -10.61 -8.47 31.65
C LYS A 22 -9.99 -9.45 32.64
N GLU A 23 -10.66 -9.71 33.76
CA GLU A 23 -10.21 -10.67 34.76
C GLU A 23 -10.25 -12.11 34.22
N LEU A 24 -11.31 -12.46 33.49
CA LEU A 24 -11.46 -13.77 32.87
C LEU A 24 -10.32 -14.05 31.86
N PHE A 25 -10.03 -13.11 30.96
CA PHE A 25 -8.95 -13.28 29.99
C PHE A 25 -7.56 -13.27 30.65
N ALA A 26 -7.35 -12.50 31.72
CA ALA A 26 -6.11 -12.53 32.47
C ALA A 26 -5.84 -13.92 33.08
N ARG A 27 -6.89 -14.60 33.55
CA ARG A 27 -6.79 -15.96 34.08
C ARG A 27 -6.67 -17.02 32.97
N ILE A 28 -7.26 -16.80 31.80
CA ILE A 28 -7.13 -17.70 30.63
C ILE A 28 -5.69 -17.73 30.10
N ILE A 29 -4.98 -16.60 30.11
CA ILE A 29 -3.59 -16.51 29.63
C ILE A 29 -2.55 -16.76 30.74
N ALA A 30 -2.98 -16.89 31.99
CA ALA A 30 -2.08 -17.15 33.10
C ALA A 30 -1.52 -18.59 33.02
N PRO A 31 -0.23 -18.83 33.33
CA PRO A 31 0.41 -20.14 33.18
C PRO A 31 -0.30 -21.30 33.88
N ASN A 32 -0.98 -21.02 35.01
CA ASN A 32 -1.61 -22.03 35.86
C ASN A 32 -3.14 -21.95 35.88
N ALA A 33 -3.76 -21.03 35.11
CA ALA A 33 -5.21 -20.78 35.10
C ALA A 33 -5.84 -20.59 36.50
N GLU A 34 -5.11 -20.00 37.45
CA GLU A 34 -5.48 -20.02 38.86
C GLU A 34 -6.81 -19.29 39.14
N GLY A 35 -7.76 -20.03 39.73
CA GLY A 35 -9.12 -19.58 40.03
C GLY A 35 -9.97 -19.22 38.80
N LEU A 36 -9.59 -19.67 37.59
CA LEU A 36 -10.41 -19.51 36.38
C LEU A 36 -11.77 -20.20 36.54
N GLU A 37 -11.77 -21.41 37.11
CA GLU A 37 -12.99 -22.20 37.33
C GLU A 37 -13.92 -21.53 38.35
N GLU A 38 -13.37 -21.03 39.46
CA GLU A 38 -14.12 -20.31 40.48
C GLU A 38 -14.70 -19.00 39.96
N LEU A 39 -13.91 -18.22 39.19
CA LEU A 39 -14.37 -16.99 38.55
C LEU A 39 -15.50 -17.26 37.57
N TYR A 40 -15.36 -18.30 36.74
CA TYR A 40 -16.41 -18.69 35.82
C TYR A 40 -17.67 -19.11 36.57
N ASN A 41 -17.57 -20.04 37.53
CA ASN A 41 -18.73 -20.58 38.25
C ASN A 41 -19.48 -19.47 39.02
N THR A 42 -18.75 -18.51 39.57
CA THR A 42 -19.33 -17.34 40.25
C THR A 42 -20.10 -16.41 39.31
N HIS A 43 -19.67 -16.33 38.03
CA HIS A 43 -20.22 -15.39 37.05
C HIS A 43 -20.81 -16.07 35.80
N ALA A 44 -21.15 -17.35 35.87
CA ALA A 44 -21.57 -18.16 34.72
C ALA A 44 -22.79 -17.57 33.96
N LYS A 45 -23.68 -16.85 34.65
CA LYS A 45 -24.84 -16.18 34.04
C LYS A 45 -24.51 -14.87 33.31
N ARG A 46 -23.33 -14.31 33.55
CA ARG A 46 -22.84 -13.04 32.97
C ARG A 46 -21.77 -13.26 31.89
N ILE A 47 -21.15 -14.44 31.88
CA ILE A 47 -20.12 -14.80 30.90
C ILE A 47 -20.77 -15.48 29.70
N SER A 48 -20.74 -14.81 28.55
CA SER A 48 -21.05 -15.44 27.27
C SER A 48 -19.85 -16.21 26.74
N VAL A 49 -19.94 -17.54 26.78
CA VAL A 49 -18.89 -18.44 26.28
C VAL A 49 -18.60 -18.24 24.79
N PRO A 50 -19.61 -18.18 23.90
CA PRO A 50 -19.33 -17.98 22.48
C PRO A 50 -18.60 -16.66 22.21
N LEU A 51 -18.78 -15.66 23.08
CA LEU A 51 -18.06 -14.38 23.01
C LEU A 51 -16.61 -14.50 23.49
N VAL A 52 -16.34 -15.29 24.55
CA VAL A 52 -14.98 -15.62 25.01
C VAL A 52 -14.21 -16.35 23.92
N VAL A 53 -14.86 -17.35 23.30
CA VAL A 53 -14.27 -18.14 22.22
C VAL A 53 -14.02 -17.29 20.97
N ALA A 54 -14.97 -16.46 20.56
CA ALA A 54 -14.78 -15.55 19.44
C ALA A 54 -13.63 -14.55 19.70
N ALA A 55 -13.48 -14.07 20.93
CA ALA A 55 -12.37 -13.21 21.33
C ALA A 55 -11.02 -13.93 21.29
N ILE A 56 -10.94 -15.14 21.84
CA ILE A 56 -9.72 -15.97 21.79
C ILE A 56 -9.24 -16.16 20.35
N ILE A 57 -10.16 -16.52 19.44
CA ILE A 57 -9.84 -16.72 18.02
C ILE A 57 -9.44 -15.41 17.36
N ARG A 58 -10.23 -14.34 17.57
CA ARG A 58 -10.04 -13.05 16.91
C ARG A 58 -8.76 -12.35 17.34
N PHE A 59 -8.33 -12.56 18.58
CA PHE A 59 -7.13 -11.96 19.16
C PHE A 59 -5.96 -12.92 19.25
N GLU A 60 -6.08 -14.12 18.65
CA GLU A 60 -5.03 -15.16 18.62
C GLU A 60 -4.39 -15.41 19.99
N MET A 61 -5.23 -15.48 21.04
CA MET A 61 -4.75 -15.57 22.42
C MET A 61 -4.06 -16.92 22.66
N THR A 62 -2.85 -16.89 23.21
CA THR A 62 -2.16 -18.10 23.68
C THR A 62 -2.79 -18.55 25.01
N ILE A 63 -3.33 -19.77 25.04
CA ILE A 63 -4.00 -20.35 26.21
C ILE A 63 -3.16 -21.51 26.72
N CYS A 64 -2.98 -21.60 28.03
CA CYS A 64 -2.29 -22.75 28.64
C CYS A 64 -3.18 -23.98 28.70
N ASP A 65 -2.58 -25.18 28.67
CA ASP A 65 -3.31 -26.47 28.70
C ASP A 65 -4.27 -26.58 29.89
N GLN A 66 -3.90 -25.98 31.03
CA GLN A 66 -4.73 -25.94 32.24
C GLN A 66 -6.00 -25.10 32.04
N ALA A 67 -5.92 -23.96 31.35
CA ALA A 67 -7.07 -23.13 31.03
C ALA A 67 -7.97 -23.79 29.98
N VAL A 68 -7.38 -24.53 29.03
CA VAL A 68 -8.14 -25.35 28.07
C VAL A 68 -8.94 -26.42 28.81
N ALA A 69 -8.33 -27.12 29.77
CA ALA A 69 -9.02 -28.13 30.58
C ALA A 69 -10.20 -27.55 31.38
N VAL A 70 -9.99 -26.41 32.06
CA VAL A 70 -11.05 -25.72 32.80
C VAL A 70 -12.18 -25.26 31.88
N LEU A 71 -11.86 -24.68 30.72
CA LEU A 71 -12.87 -24.32 29.72
C LEU A 71 -13.59 -25.56 29.19
N HIS A 72 -12.91 -26.71 29.07
CA HIS A 72 -13.54 -27.93 28.57
C HIS A 72 -14.53 -28.56 29.57
N ASP A 73 -14.25 -28.47 30.87
CA ASP A 73 -15.16 -28.99 31.92
C ASP A 73 -16.41 -28.12 32.12
N VAL A 74 -16.28 -26.84 31.79
CA VAL A 74 -17.28 -25.83 32.04
C VAL A 74 -18.21 -25.59 30.83
N LEU A 75 -17.78 -26.01 29.64
CA LEU A 75 -18.53 -25.85 28.38
C LEU A 75 -19.19 -27.15 27.92
N PRO A 76 -20.40 -27.09 27.33
CA PRO A 76 -21.03 -28.29 26.80
C PRO A 76 -20.24 -28.83 25.60
N ARG A 77 -19.88 -30.13 25.66
CA ARG A 77 -18.95 -30.87 24.75
C ARG A 77 -19.15 -30.72 23.23
N HIS A 78 -20.29 -30.21 22.76
CA HIS A 78 -20.59 -30.07 21.34
C HIS A 78 -20.16 -28.72 20.73
N GLU A 79 -19.73 -27.74 21.54
CA GLU A 79 -19.33 -26.41 21.05
C GLU A 79 -17.80 -26.24 20.89
N LEU A 80 -16.98 -27.15 21.42
CA LEU A 80 -15.52 -27.02 21.47
C LEU A 80 -14.76 -27.80 20.38
N ILE A 81 -15.37 -28.85 19.83
CA ILE A 81 -14.70 -29.79 18.90
C ILE A 81 -14.28 -29.11 17.58
N ASP A 82 -14.97 -28.04 17.18
CA ASP A 82 -14.66 -27.29 15.95
C ASP A 82 -13.69 -26.11 16.16
N VAL A 83 -13.27 -25.83 17.40
CA VAL A 83 -12.56 -24.57 17.73
C VAL A 83 -11.13 -24.75 18.23
N PHE A 84 -10.81 -25.86 18.91
CA PHE A 84 -9.45 -26.13 19.39
C PHE A 84 -8.94 -27.45 18.81
N PRO A 85 -8.34 -27.45 17.60
CA PRO A 85 -7.88 -28.68 16.97
C PRO A 85 -6.55 -29.21 17.55
N THR A 86 -5.87 -28.48 18.44
CA THR A 86 -4.42 -28.65 18.63
C THR A 86 -3.89 -28.53 20.06
N VAL A 87 -4.72 -28.71 21.10
CA VAL A 87 -4.22 -28.72 22.48
C VAL A 87 -4.91 -29.82 23.28
N MET A 88 -4.30 -31.00 23.31
CA MET A 88 -4.64 -32.07 24.23
C MET A 88 -3.33 -32.49 24.92
N PRO A 89 -3.23 -32.36 26.26
CA PRO A 89 -2.03 -32.79 26.98
C PRO A 89 -1.87 -34.33 26.94
N GLU A 90 -0.62 -34.79 26.92
CA GLU A 90 -0.28 -36.22 26.93
C GLU A 90 -0.89 -36.92 28.15
N GLY A 91 -1.64 -38.01 27.92
CA GLY A 91 -2.13 -38.91 28.96
C GLY A 91 -3.66 -38.93 29.18
N VAL A 92 -4.45 -38.13 28.46
CA VAL A 92 -5.91 -38.27 28.43
C VAL A 92 -6.31 -39.22 27.29
N ASP A 93 -6.85 -40.39 27.65
CA ASP A 93 -7.29 -41.40 26.66
C ASP A 93 -8.53 -40.91 25.90
N ASN A 94 -8.32 -40.51 24.65
CA ASN A 94 -9.36 -40.06 23.73
C ASN A 94 -10.01 -41.21 22.93
N GLY A 95 -9.74 -42.48 23.28
CA GLY A 95 -10.33 -43.65 22.60
C GLY A 95 -9.86 -43.84 21.15
N LEU A 96 -8.80 -43.14 20.74
CA LEU A 96 -8.20 -43.21 19.42
C LEU A 96 -6.72 -43.57 19.56
N LYS A 97 -6.34 -44.76 19.06
CA LYS A 97 -4.94 -45.23 19.06
C LYS A 97 -4.15 -44.58 17.92
N TYR A 98 -3.06 -43.90 18.25
CA TYR A 98 -2.04 -43.48 17.28
C TYR A 98 -1.01 -44.59 17.08
N VAL A 99 -0.55 -44.76 15.84
CA VAL A 99 0.57 -45.64 15.48
C VAL A 99 1.68 -44.74 14.95
N GLU A 100 2.81 -44.69 15.65
CA GLU A 100 4.03 -44.03 15.19
C GLU A 100 4.72 -44.88 14.12
N GLN A 101 5.27 -44.24 13.09
CA GLN A 101 6.35 -44.81 12.30
C GLN A 101 7.35 -43.73 11.89
N ASP A 102 8.63 -44.07 12.10
CA ASP A 102 9.82 -43.23 12.07
C ASP A 102 10.21 -42.65 10.70
N GLY A 103 10.78 -41.43 10.73
CA GLY A 103 11.86 -41.01 9.83
C GLY A 103 11.51 -40.17 8.59
N GLU A 104 11.90 -38.89 8.64
CA GLU A 104 12.03 -37.87 7.57
C GLU A 104 10.74 -37.17 7.01
N GLU A 105 10.80 -35.82 6.99
CA GLU A 105 9.77 -34.85 6.52
C GLU A 105 9.21 -35.13 5.11
N PRO A 106 7.94 -34.79 4.74
CA PRO A 106 7.64 -33.45 4.17
C PRO A 106 6.14 -32.95 4.09
N PHE A 107 5.99 -31.63 3.88
CA PHE A 107 5.03 -30.87 3.03
C PHE A 107 3.52 -31.19 2.84
N ARG A 108 2.78 -30.07 2.61
CA ARG A 108 1.65 -29.84 1.67
C ARG A 108 0.29 -30.51 1.93
N TYR A 109 -0.72 -29.65 2.10
CA TYR A 109 -2.13 -29.96 1.92
C TYR A 109 -2.42 -30.54 0.53
N SER A 110 -2.79 -31.82 0.47
CA SER A 110 -3.61 -32.39 -0.59
C SER A 110 -4.55 -33.46 -0.02
N HIS A 111 -5.77 -33.52 -0.52
CA HIS A 111 -6.78 -34.52 -0.14
C HIS A 111 -6.26 -35.95 -0.38
N TYR A 112 -6.09 -36.73 0.68
CA TYR A 112 -5.99 -38.19 0.60
C TYR A 112 -7.03 -38.82 1.53
N VAL A 113 -8.00 -39.52 0.93
CA VAL A 113 -8.82 -40.51 1.63
C VAL A 113 -7.94 -41.75 1.79
N THR A 114 -7.70 -42.18 3.02
CA THR A 114 -6.85 -43.35 3.30
C THR A 114 -7.51 -44.66 2.82
N LYS A 115 -6.68 -45.61 2.38
CA LYS A 115 -7.12 -46.92 1.86
C LYS A 115 -7.97 -47.69 2.89
N GLU A 116 -7.65 -47.54 4.17
CA GLU A 116 -8.39 -48.10 5.30
C GLU A 116 -9.79 -47.48 5.48
N ALA A 117 -9.94 -46.17 5.24
CA ALA A 117 -11.24 -45.51 5.30
C ALA A 117 -12.18 -46.02 4.19
N ILE A 118 -11.63 -46.29 3.00
CA ILE A 118 -12.36 -46.89 1.87
C ILE A 118 -12.73 -48.35 2.19
N GLU A 119 -11.82 -49.14 2.74
CA GLU A 119 -12.11 -50.52 3.14
C GLU A 119 -13.15 -50.61 4.27
N LYS A 120 -13.08 -49.71 5.26
CA LYS A 120 -14.05 -49.62 6.34
C LYS A 120 -15.43 -49.20 5.83
N LEU A 121 -15.49 -48.26 4.89
CA LEU A 121 -16.73 -47.86 4.22
C LEU A 121 -17.33 -49.03 3.40
N LEU A 122 -16.49 -49.78 2.69
CA LEU A 122 -16.92 -50.95 1.90
C LEU A 122 -17.45 -52.07 2.80
N ARG A 123 -16.78 -52.37 3.92
CA ARG A 123 -17.27 -53.33 4.93
C ARG A 123 -18.60 -52.89 5.54
N LEU A 124 -18.72 -51.62 5.93
CA LEU A 124 -19.97 -51.09 6.48
C LEU A 124 -21.14 -51.16 5.49
N LYS A 125 -20.87 -50.94 4.19
CA LYS A 125 -21.88 -51.12 3.13
C LYS A 125 -22.28 -52.59 2.94
N LEU A 126 -21.34 -53.53 3.08
CA LEU A 126 -21.62 -54.97 3.04
C LEU A 126 -22.44 -55.41 4.25
N THR A 127 -22.07 -55.00 5.45
CA THR A 127 -22.83 -55.31 6.68
C THR A 127 -24.22 -54.69 6.66
N TYR A 128 -24.37 -53.47 6.10
CA TYR A 128 -25.68 -52.87 5.87
C TYR A 128 -26.54 -53.72 4.93
N LYS A 129 -25.95 -54.26 3.86
CA LYS A 129 -26.65 -55.15 2.91
C LYS A 129 -27.04 -56.49 3.54
N GLU A 130 -26.20 -57.06 4.40
CA GLU A 130 -26.49 -58.30 5.13
C GLU A 130 -27.62 -58.15 6.15
N ILE A 131 -27.67 -57.01 6.85
CA ILE A 131 -28.69 -56.75 7.89
C ILE A 131 -30.02 -56.32 7.28
N THR A 132 -29.99 -55.52 6.21
CA THR A 132 -31.21 -54.88 5.66
C THR A 132 -31.70 -55.48 4.34
N GLY A 133 -30.90 -56.35 3.72
CA GLY A 133 -31.16 -56.91 2.38
C GLY A 133 -31.04 -55.91 1.23
N LYS A 134 -30.62 -54.65 1.48
CA LYS A 134 -30.54 -53.57 0.49
C LYS A 134 -29.17 -52.89 0.48
N GLU A 135 -28.74 -52.40 -0.69
CA GLU A 135 -27.49 -51.63 -0.79
C GLU A 135 -27.64 -50.21 -0.24
N TYR A 136 -26.59 -49.71 0.42
CA TYR A 136 -26.57 -48.40 1.05
C TYR A 136 -26.46 -47.27 0.01
N ALA A 137 -27.49 -46.41 -0.06
CA ALA A 137 -27.51 -45.19 -0.88
C ALA A 137 -27.51 -43.94 0.02
N ALA A 138 -26.53 -43.06 -0.17
CA ALA A 138 -26.45 -41.81 0.59
C ALA A 138 -27.49 -40.79 0.10
N GLU A 139 -28.23 -40.16 1.01
CA GLU A 139 -29.22 -39.13 0.68
C GLU A 139 -28.54 -37.84 0.20
N LYS A 140 -28.87 -37.41 -1.02
CA LYS A 140 -28.48 -36.10 -1.56
C LYS A 140 -29.36 -35.02 -0.93
N LYS A 141 -28.80 -34.15 -0.08
CA LYS A 141 -29.44 -32.86 0.24
C LYS A 141 -29.56 -32.01 -1.03
N SER A 142 -30.80 -31.61 -1.30
CA SER A 142 -31.29 -30.89 -2.46
C SER A 142 -30.61 -29.54 -2.69
N ALA A 143 -29.93 -29.39 -3.83
CA ALA A 143 -29.57 -28.09 -4.36
C ALA A 143 -30.83 -27.43 -4.95
N VAL A 144 -31.26 -26.32 -4.37
CA VAL A 144 -32.31 -25.47 -4.96
C VAL A 144 -31.71 -24.71 -6.13
N ASN A 145 -32.27 -24.97 -7.31
CA ASN A 145 -31.94 -24.34 -8.58
C ASN A 145 -32.06 -22.80 -8.52
N LYS A 146 -30.95 -22.11 -8.76
CA LYS A 146 -30.94 -20.89 -9.58
C LYS A 146 -29.99 -21.12 -10.76
N LYS A 147 -30.49 -21.84 -11.76
CA LYS A 147 -30.18 -21.52 -13.16
C LYS A 147 -30.85 -20.18 -13.47
N GLN A 148 -30.12 -19.10 -13.23
CA GLN A 148 -30.26 -17.90 -14.04
C GLN A 148 -28.97 -17.81 -14.86
N GLU A 149 -29.05 -18.33 -16.08
CA GLU A 149 -28.18 -17.87 -17.15
C GLU A 149 -28.42 -16.37 -17.28
N LEU A 150 -27.48 -15.57 -16.77
CA LEU A 150 -27.28 -14.22 -17.28
C LEU A 150 -26.80 -14.37 -18.71
N LYS A 151 -27.74 -14.29 -19.65
CA LYS A 151 -27.44 -13.84 -21.01
C LYS A 151 -26.89 -12.42 -20.90
N THR A 152 -25.58 -12.33 -20.80
CA THR A 152 -24.80 -11.18 -21.25
C THR A 152 -23.79 -11.74 -22.25
N ASP A 153 -23.58 -11.00 -23.34
CA ASP A 153 -22.93 -11.44 -24.56
C ASP A 153 -21.68 -12.31 -24.35
N GLY A 154 -21.57 -13.37 -25.16
CA GLY A 154 -20.64 -14.47 -24.98
C GLY A 154 -19.18 -14.06 -24.75
N LYS A 155 -18.71 -14.22 -23.50
CA LYS A 155 -17.32 -14.51 -23.15
C LYS A 155 -17.31 -15.43 -21.92
N LYS A 156 -16.74 -16.63 -22.04
CA LYS A 156 -16.38 -17.46 -20.88
C LYS A 156 -15.34 -16.68 -20.07
N VAL A 157 -15.72 -16.12 -18.91
CA VAL A 157 -14.77 -15.48 -18.00
C VAL A 157 -13.91 -16.56 -17.36
N THR A 158 -12.66 -16.66 -17.78
CA THR A 158 -11.64 -17.44 -17.08
C THR A 158 -11.35 -16.79 -15.74
N LYS A 159 -11.09 -17.58 -14.68
CA LYS A 159 -10.71 -17.14 -13.31
C LYS A 159 -9.40 -16.31 -13.23
N LEU A 160 -8.87 -15.90 -14.38
CA LEU A 160 -7.65 -15.11 -14.57
C LEU A 160 -7.93 -13.59 -14.49
N GLY A 161 -9.12 -13.15 -14.89
CA GLY A 161 -9.48 -11.73 -14.90
C GLY A 161 -9.79 -11.16 -13.52
N ILE A 162 -9.96 -9.85 -13.43
CA ILE A 162 -10.45 -9.18 -12.22
C ILE A 162 -11.92 -9.55 -12.02
N GLU A 163 -12.29 -9.92 -10.79
CA GLU A 163 -13.62 -10.45 -10.46
C GLU A 163 -14.55 -9.40 -9.85
N VAL A 164 -13.98 -8.30 -9.35
CA VAL A 164 -14.67 -7.25 -8.61
C VAL A 164 -14.41 -5.92 -9.30
N SER A 165 -15.45 -5.13 -9.54
CA SER A 165 -15.29 -3.82 -10.15
C SER A 165 -14.66 -2.82 -9.18
N LYS A 166 -13.85 -1.90 -9.72
CA LYS A 166 -13.21 -0.80 -8.99
C LYS A 166 -14.19 0.04 -8.17
N ASP A 167 -15.41 0.23 -8.69
CA ASP A 167 -16.45 1.06 -8.07
C ASP A 167 -17.27 0.27 -7.03
N GLU A 168 -17.31 -1.06 -7.11
CA GLU A 168 -18.06 -1.92 -6.18
C GLU A 168 -17.30 -2.19 -4.88
N ASN A 169 -16.05 -2.64 -4.98
CA ASN A 169 -15.19 -2.84 -3.81
C ASN A 169 -13.73 -2.56 -4.19
N TYR A 170 -13.36 -1.31 -3.93
CA TYR A 170 -12.05 -0.76 -4.26
C TYR A 170 -10.88 -1.53 -3.61
N SER A 171 -11.02 -1.95 -2.36
CA SER A 171 -9.93 -2.62 -1.63
C SER A 171 -9.61 -3.99 -2.23
N GLU A 172 -10.65 -4.76 -2.52
CA GLU A 172 -10.52 -6.08 -3.14
C GLU A 172 -10.06 -5.95 -4.60
N TRP A 173 -10.63 -5.00 -5.36
CA TRP A 173 -10.17 -4.69 -6.70
C TRP A 173 -8.67 -4.36 -6.74
N TYR A 174 -8.20 -3.47 -5.86
CA TYR A 174 -6.78 -3.08 -5.82
C TYR A 174 -5.88 -4.28 -5.51
N SER A 175 -6.28 -5.12 -4.55
CA SER A 175 -5.58 -6.38 -4.22
C SER A 175 -5.50 -7.32 -5.42
N GLN A 176 -6.61 -7.53 -6.13
CA GLN A 176 -6.63 -8.39 -7.32
C GLN A 176 -5.77 -7.84 -8.45
N VAL A 177 -5.81 -6.52 -8.70
CA VAL A 177 -5.00 -5.90 -9.76
C VAL A 177 -3.51 -6.11 -9.52
N ILE A 178 -2.99 -5.80 -8.33
CA ILE A 178 -1.55 -5.88 -8.05
C ILE A 178 -1.04 -7.32 -7.94
N THR A 179 -1.86 -8.26 -7.49
CA THR A 179 -1.47 -9.68 -7.36
C THR A 179 -1.59 -10.42 -8.69
N LYS A 180 -2.75 -10.32 -9.36
CA LYS A 180 -3.00 -11.02 -10.64
C LYS A 180 -2.13 -10.46 -11.77
N ALA A 181 -1.72 -9.19 -11.69
CA ALA A 181 -0.73 -8.62 -12.61
C ALA A 181 0.74 -8.92 -12.24
N GLU A 182 0.98 -9.72 -11.20
CA GLU A 182 2.32 -10.11 -10.75
C GLU A 182 3.21 -8.94 -10.34
N MET A 183 2.63 -7.87 -9.77
CA MET A 183 3.40 -6.74 -9.23
C MET A 183 3.98 -7.04 -7.85
N ILE A 184 3.21 -7.73 -7.01
CA ILE A 184 3.62 -8.05 -5.63
C ILE A 184 3.34 -9.51 -5.29
N GLU A 185 3.99 -9.97 -4.23
CA GLU A 185 3.59 -11.16 -3.47
C GLU A 185 3.37 -10.76 -2.01
N TYR A 186 2.35 -11.32 -1.36
CA TYR A 186 2.17 -11.16 0.07
C TYR A 186 3.29 -11.91 0.81
N TYR A 187 3.84 -11.26 1.84
CA TYR A 187 4.87 -11.85 2.69
C TYR A 187 4.26 -12.33 4.02
N ASP A 188 4.94 -13.26 4.67
CA ASP A 188 4.53 -13.82 5.97
C ASP A 188 4.64 -12.80 7.11
N VAL A 189 5.49 -11.78 6.98
CA VAL A 189 5.51 -10.61 7.87
C VAL A 189 4.49 -9.57 7.42
N SER A 190 3.47 -9.36 8.26
CA SER A 190 2.43 -8.34 8.03
C SER A 190 3.03 -6.95 7.75
N GLY A 191 2.51 -6.28 6.73
CA GLY A 191 2.97 -4.96 6.30
C GLY A 191 4.20 -4.97 5.39
N CYS A 192 4.78 -6.14 5.11
CA CYS A 192 5.86 -6.32 4.16
C CYS A 192 5.36 -7.05 2.90
N TYR A 193 5.95 -6.73 1.76
CA TYR A 193 5.54 -7.24 0.46
C TYR A 193 6.75 -7.48 -0.43
N VAL A 194 6.74 -8.56 -1.20
CA VAL A 194 7.78 -8.81 -2.20
C VAL A 194 7.45 -7.98 -3.44
N LEU A 195 8.36 -7.08 -3.82
CA LEU A 195 8.25 -6.35 -5.09
C LEU A 195 8.78 -7.23 -6.22
N ARG A 196 7.86 -7.76 -7.05
CA ARG A 196 8.20 -8.62 -8.18
C ARG A 196 8.79 -7.80 -9.34
N PRO A 197 9.44 -8.43 -10.34
CA PRO A 197 10.08 -7.72 -11.45
C PRO A 197 9.16 -6.71 -12.16
N TRP A 198 7.86 -7.00 -12.27
CA TRP A 198 6.89 -6.12 -12.93
C TRP A 198 6.72 -4.76 -12.24
N SER A 199 6.75 -4.73 -10.90
CA SER A 199 6.69 -3.48 -10.14
C SER A 199 8.07 -2.87 -9.92
N PHE A 200 9.10 -3.70 -9.74
CA PHE A 200 10.46 -3.21 -9.53
C PHE A 200 11.00 -2.49 -10.76
N ALA A 201 10.67 -2.94 -11.97
CA ALA A 201 11.04 -2.24 -13.21
C ALA A 201 10.48 -0.80 -13.29
N ILE A 202 9.29 -0.55 -12.72
CA ILE A 202 8.71 0.80 -12.61
C ILE A 202 9.55 1.64 -11.66
N TRP A 203 9.98 1.06 -10.53
CA TRP A 203 10.86 1.72 -9.57
C TRP A 203 12.23 2.05 -10.18
N GLU A 204 12.82 1.14 -10.95
CA GLU A 204 14.08 1.37 -11.67
C GLU A 204 13.96 2.49 -12.70
N ALA A 205 12.84 2.60 -13.41
CA ALA A 205 12.58 3.70 -14.34
C ALA A 205 12.50 5.07 -13.62
N ILE A 206 11.79 5.11 -12.48
CA ILE A 206 11.73 6.31 -11.63
C ILE A 206 13.12 6.66 -11.10
N GLN A 207 13.85 5.65 -10.60
CA GLN A 207 15.19 5.81 -10.08
C GLN A 207 16.12 6.40 -11.14
N ALA A 208 16.20 5.80 -12.32
CA ALA A 208 17.09 6.25 -13.40
C ALA A 208 16.79 7.69 -13.84
N TRP A 209 15.51 8.05 -14.00
CA TRP A 209 15.11 9.39 -14.38
C TRP A 209 15.45 10.42 -13.29
N PHE A 210 15.12 10.12 -12.03
CA PHE A 210 15.35 11.03 -10.92
C PHE A 210 16.84 11.19 -10.62
N ASP A 211 17.63 10.12 -10.69
CA ASP A 211 19.09 10.15 -10.57
C ASP A 211 19.72 11.08 -11.61
N CYS A 212 19.25 11.02 -12.86
CA CYS A 212 19.69 11.91 -13.93
C CYS A 212 19.35 13.38 -13.61
N GLY A 213 18.17 13.64 -13.05
CA GLY A 213 17.74 14.97 -12.61
C GLY A 213 18.63 15.55 -11.51
N ILE A 214 18.84 14.82 -10.41
CA ILE A 214 19.60 15.31 -9.25
C ILE A 214 21.10 15.43 -9.55
N LYS A 215 21.67 14.58 -10.42
CA LYS A 215 23.08 14.69 -10.83
C LYS A 215 23.36 15.99 -11.59
N LYS A 216 22.39 16.49 -12.37
CA LYS A 216 22.47 17.81 -13.01
C LYS A 216 22.49 18.96 -12.00
N LEU A 217 21.93 18.75 -10.81
CA LEU A 217 21.94 19.71 -9.69
C LEU A 217 23.21 19.59 -8.81
N GLY A 218 24.14 18.71 -9.17
CA GLY A 218 25.39 18.45 -8.44
C GLY A 218 25.24 17.51 -7.24
N VAL A 219 24.09 16.84 -7.08
CA VAL A 219 23.86 15.86 -6.00
C VAL A 219 24.66 14.59 -6.27
N LYS A 220 25.24 14.01 -5.22
CA LYS A 220 26.03 12.78 -5.29
C LYS A 220 25.36 11.66 -4.50
N ASN A 221 25.27 10.47 -5.11
CA ASN A 221 24.76 9.31 -4.40
C ASN A 221 25.79 8.79 -3.37
N CYS A 222 25.31 8.37 -2.21
CA CYS A 222 26.07 7.76 -1.13
C CYS A 222 25.25 6.64 -0.47
N TYR A 223 25.80 6.03 0.57
CA TYR A 223 25.09 5.06 1.39
C TYR A 223 25.52 5.19 2.86
N PHE A 224 24.56 5.44 3.74
CA PHE A 224 24.75 5.40 5.19
C PHE A 224 24.20 4.09 5.79
N PRO A 225 24.76 3.62 6.92
CA PRO A 225 24.29 2.41 7.59
C PRO A 225 22.82 2.48 7.99
N MET A 226 22.16 1.32 7.97
CA MET A 226 20.75 1.18 8.37
C MET A 226 20.55 1.27 9.89
N PHE A 227 21.56 0.91 10.69
CA PHE A 227 21.45 0.89 12.15
C PHE A 227 21.77 2.26 12.77
N VAL A 228 20.94 2.65 13.74
CA VAL A 228 21.03 3.89 14.50
C VAL A 228 21.21 3.55 15.98
N SER A 229 22.14 4.18 16.67
CA SER A 229 22.31 3.96 18.11
C SER A 229 21.20 4.66 18.92
N SER A 230 20.83 4.11 20.09
CA SER A 230 19.83 4.74 20.98
C SER A 230 20.18 6.18 21.32
N ALA A 231 21.47 6.43 21.62
CA ALA A 231 21.98 7.76 21.97
C ALA A 231 21.88 8.79 20.83
N ALA A 232 21.75 8.36 19.57
CA ALA A 232 21.53 9.26 18.44
C ALA A 232 20.03 9.63 18.30
N LEU A 233 19.13 8.68 18.52
CA LEU A 233 17.67 8.91 18.48
C LEU A 233 17.18 9.76 19.67
N GLU A 234 17.72 9.55 20.87
CA GLU A 234 17.34 10.32 22.06
C GLU A 234 17.70 11.81 21.95
N ARG A 235 18.77 12.14 21.21
CA ARG A 235 19.14 13.53 20.92
C ARG A 235 18.11 14.26 20.07
N GLU A 236 17.43 13.55 19.18
CA GLU A 236 16.35 14.12 18.37
C GLU A 236 15.07 14.34 19.20
N LYS A 237 14.71 13.35 20.04
CA LYS A 237 13.54 13.42 20.93
C LYS A 237 13.57 14.59 21.91
N THR A 238 14.75 15.02 22.35
CA THR A 238 14.91 16.14 23.29
C THR A 238 14.69 17.52 22.65
N HIS A 239 14.74 17.61 21.31
CA HIS A 239 14.70 18.89 20.59
C HIS A 239 13.51 19.00 19.61
N ILE A 240 12.88 17.89 19.24
CA ILE A 240 11.64 17.86 18.46
C ILE A 240 10.51 17.44 19.40
N ALA A 241 9.70 18.42 19.82
CA ALA A 241 8.46 18.15 20.55
C ALA A 241 7.60 17.17 19.73
N ASP A 242 7.04 16.17 20.41
CA ASP A 242 6.23 15.08 19.84
C ASP A 242 6.96 13.97 19.05
N PHE A 243 8.29 13.96 18.97
CA PHE A 243 9.03 12.85 18.33
C PHE A 243 9.04 11.59 19.21
N ALA A 244 8.11 10.67 18.97
CA ALA A 244 8.04 9.34 19.57
C ALA A 244 8.37 8.28 18.51
N PRO A 245 9.66 7.96 18.27
CA PRO A 245 10.03 7.07 17.19
C PRO A 245 9.47 5.66 17.47
N GLU A 246 8.45 5.24 16.71
CA GLU A 246 8.10 3.83 16.60
C GLU A 246 9.19 3.14 15.75
N VAL A 247 10.37 2.95 16.33
CA VAL A 247 11.51 2.32 15.67
C VAL A 247 11.54 0.82 15.95
N ALA A 248 11.90 0.05 14.93
CA ALA A 248 12.21 -1.36 15.12
C ALA A 248 13.57 -1.50 15.80
N TRP A 249 13.61 -2.13 16.96
CA TRP A 249 14.84 -2.36 17.72
C TRP A 249 15.42 -3.74 17.46
N VAL A 250 16.74 -3.79 17.29
CA VAL A 250 17.52 -5.02 17.33
C VAL A 250 18.20 -5.09 18.69
N THR A 251 17.76 -6.07 19.49
CA THR A 251 18.23 -6.28 20.87
C THR A 251 19.01 -7.57 21.06
N ARG A 252 19.03 -8.46 20.05
CA ARG A 252 19.68 -9.77 20.11
C ARG A 252 20.41 -10.09 18.81
N ALA A 253 21.55 -10.77 18.94
CA ALA A 253 22.30 -11.34 17.83
C ALA A 253 22.38 -12.86 18.03
N GLY A 254 21.66 -13.63 17.20
CA GLY A 254 21.40 -15.04 17.48
C GLY A 254 20.63 -15.21 18.79
N SER A 255 21.14 -16.03 19.70
CA SER A 255 20.58 -16.22 21.05
C SER A 255 21.15 -15.27 22.11
N SER A 256 22.16 -14.46 21.79
CA SER A 256 22.83 -13.57 22.75
C SER A 256 22.19 -12.18 22.77
N GLU A 257 21.95 -11.66 23.97
CA GLU A 257 21.50 -10.29 24.16
C GLU A 257 22.63 -9.29 23.87
N MET A 258 22.30 -8.23 23.14
CA MET A 258 23.26 -7.18 22.80
C MET A 258 23.45 -6.26 23.99
N ALA A 259 24.70 -5.85 24.25
CA ALA A 259 25.01 -4.89 25.31
C ALA A 259 24.32 -3.53 25.09
N GLU A 260 24.19 -3.12 23.84
CA GLU A 260 23.50 -1.89 23.45
C GLU A 260 22.51 -2.19 22.31
N PRO A 261 21.20 -1.97 22.53
CA PRO A 261 20.20 -2.03 21.47
C PRO A 261 20.48 -1.02 20.36
N VAL A 262 20.26 -1.44 19.12
CA VAL A 262 20.33 -0.55 17.94
C VAL A 262 18.98 -0.51 17.24
N ALA A 263 18.58 0.65 16.75
CA ALA A 263 17.35 0.83 15.99
C ALA A 263 17.61 0.68 14.49
N ILE A 264 16.62 0.22 13.75
CA ILE A 264 16.58 0.31 12.29
C ILE A 264 16.10 1.71 11.91
N ARG A 265 16.75 2.36 10.95
CA ARG A 265 16.42 3.74 10.56
C ARG A 265 14.94 3.89 10.17
N PRO A 266 14.23 4.88 10.76
CA PRO A 266 12.97 5.38 10.21
C PRO A 266 13.21 6.51 9.20
N THR A 267 14.37 7.16 9.29
CA THR A 267 14.91 8.21 8.42
C THR A 267 16.39 8.43 8.79
N SER A 268 17.21 9.05 7.94
CA SER A 268 18.67 9.10 8.14
C SER A 268 19.23 10.41 8.70
N GLU A 269 18.43 11.39 9.13
CA GLU A 269 18.91 12.64 9.73
C GLU A 269 19.92 12.40 10.87
N THR A 270 19.53 11.57 11.85
CA THR A 270 20.37 11.22 13.02
C THR A 270 21.60 10.40 12.66
N VAL A 271 21.61 9.75 11.50
CA VAL A 271 22.74 8.95 10.98
C VAL A 271 23.72 9.83 10.20
N MET A 272 23.21 10.75 9.38
CA MET A 272 23.99 11.54 8.43
C MET A 272 24.60 12.78 9.09
N TYR A 273 23.84 13.50 9.92
CA TYR A 273 24.21 14.80 10.44
C TYR A 273 25.45 14.81 11.36
N PRO A 274 25.73 13.76 12.17
CA PRO A 274 27.01 13.64 12.86
C PRO A 274 28.22 13.59 11.91
N SER A 275 28.06 13.05 10.70
CA SER A 275 29.11 13.04 9.68
C SER A 275 29.22 14.40 8.99
N TYR A 276 28.10 15.08 8.75
CA TYR A 276 28.09 16.44 8.18
C TYR A 276 28.85 17.41 9.09
N LYS A 277 28.66 17.32 10.41
CA LYS A 277 29.45 18.08 11.39
C LYS A 277 30.96 17.92 11.18
N LYS A 278 31.42 16.70 10.87
CA LYS A 278 32.85 16.42 10.68
C LYS A 278 33.36 16.94 9.33
N TRP A 279 32.53 16.84 8.30
CA TRP A 279 32.90 17.22 6.93
C TRP A 279 32.84 18.71 6.67
N VAL A 280 31.96 19.45 7.36
CA VAL A 280 31.85 20.90 7.25
C VAL A 280 32.80 21.55 8.26
N GLN A 281 33.81 22.25 7.79
CA GLN A 281 34.71 23.08 8.62
C GLN A 281 34.74 24.53 8.12
N SER A 282 34.71 24.73 6.81
CA SER A 282 34.78 26.05 6.16
C SER A 282 33.68 26.21 5.10
N HIS A 283 33.39 27.45 4.70
CA HIS A 283 32.46 27.74 3.59
C HIS A 283 32.82 26.99 2.29
N ARG A 284 34.08 26.58 2.10
CA ARG A 284 34.57 25.82 0.93
C ARG A 284 34.05 24.39 0.87
N ASP A 285 33.62 23.83 1.99
CA ASP A 285 33.08 22.48 2.07
C ASP A 285 31.59 22.46 1.64
N LEU A 286 30.99 23.64 1.46
CA LEU A 286 29.59 23.83 1.10
C LEU A 286 29.46 24.20 -0.40
N PRO A 287 28.39 23.77 -1.07
CA PRO A 287 27.31 22.95 -0.53
C PRO A 287 27.65 21.45 -0.45
N ILE A 288 27.20 20.79 0.62
CA ILE A 288 27.11 19.32 0.64
C ILE A 288 25.78 18.93 0.02
N LYS A 289 25.80 18.03 -0.95
CA LYS A 289 24.59 17.53 -1.61
C LYS A 289 24.63 16.02 -1.78
N LEU A 290 23.94 15.29 -0.90
CA LEU A 290 23.96 13.83 -0.90
C LEU A 290 22.57 13.24 -1.08
N ASN A 291 22.51 12.08 -1.72
CA ASN A 291 21.31 11.27 -1.91
C ASN A 291 21.63 9.81 -1.61
N GLN A 292 20.67 9.04 -1.09
CA GLN A 292 20.80 7.58 -1.02
C GLN A 292 19.50 6.91 -1.44
N TRP A 293 19.63 5.81 -2.18
CA TRP A 293 18.54 4.89 -2.50
C TRP A 293 18.59 3.73 -1.53
N CYS A 294 17.51 3.51 -0.79
CA CYS A 294 17.53 2.51 0.27
C CYS A 294 16.15 2.08 0.74
N ASN A 295 16.11 1.07 1.59
CA ASN A 295 14.93 0.69 2.35
C ASN A 295 14.85 1.44 3.68
N VAL A 296 13.64 1.63 4.16
CA VAL A 296 13.32 2.18 5.48
C VAL A 296 12.32 1.27 6.16
N VAL A 297 12.47 1.12 7.48
CA VAL A 297 11.51 0.40 8.31
C VAL A 297 10.92 1.38 9.30
N VAL A 298 9.60 1.51 9.26
CA VAL A 298 8.83 2.29 10.23
C VAL A 298 7.91 1.33 10.97
N GLY A 299 8.11 1.20 12.30
CA GLY A 299 6.94 1.27 13.17
C GLY A 299 6.40 2.68 13.00
N PHE A 300 5.10 2.90 13.05
CA PHE A 300 4.56 4.16 12.61
C PHE A 300 4.96 5.35 13.52
N PHE A 301 5.95 6.15 13.12
CA PHE A 301 5.76 7.59 13.31
C PHE A 301 4.91 8.06 12.13
N PRO A 302 3.76 8.71 12.36
CA PRO A 302 3.13 9.45 11.31
C PRO A 302 4.09 10.56 10.89
N LEU A 303 4.54 10.55 9.64
CA LEU A 303 4.79 11.80 8.91
C LEU A 303 3.45 12.54 8.61
N PHE A 304 2.43 12.33 9.45
CA PHE A 304 1.03 12.75 9.34
C PHE A 304 0.38 12.77 10.73
N PHE A 305 0.61 13.81 11.52
CA PHE A 305 -0.06 13.95 12.81
C PHE A 305 -1.55 14.25 12.59
N SER A 306 -2.41 13.23 12.77
CA SER A 306 -3.69 13.32 13.48
C SER A 306 -4.46 12.00 13.33
N TYR A 307 -4.03 10.99 14.08
CA TYR A 307 -4.90 9.87 14.44
C TYR A 307 -4.83 9.76 15.97
N PHE A 308 -5.94 10.07 16.63
CA PHE A 308 -6.18 10.10 18.09
C PHE A 308 -5.75 11.34 18.88
N ASP A 309 -6.59 12.38 18.83
CA ASP A 309 -6.88 13.19 20.02
C ASP A 309 -8.20 12.73 20.62
N THR A 310 -8.15 11.61 21.34
CA THR A 310 -9.04 11.31 22.48
C THR A 310 -8.51 10.05 23.12
N ILE A 311 -7.70 10.22 24.16
CA ILE A 311 -7.59 9.39 25.36
C ILE A 311 -6.32 9.91 26.07
N SER A 312 -6.51 10.84 27.00
CA SER A 312 -5.53 11.09 28.05
C SER A 312 -5.59 9.90 29.00
N PHE A 313 -4.51 9.15 29.14
CA PHE A 313 -4.27 8.31 30.31
C PHE A 313 -2.97 8.77 30.95
N ASP A 314 -3.11 9.41 32.12
CA ASP A 314 -2.12 9.28 33.18
C ASP A 314 -1.94 7.79 33.47
N LEU A 315 -0.69 7.32 33.57
CA LEU A 315 -0.19 6.59 34.74
C LEU A 315 1.26 6.12 34.56
N GLU A 316 2.01 6.33 35.64
CA GLU A 316 3.32 5.76 35.94
C GLU A 316 3.26 4.23 35.98
N SER A 317 3.92 3.55 35.03
CA SER A 317 4.67 2.28 35.20
C SER A 317 4.98 1.72 33.81
N GLY A 318 6.20 1.18 33.65
CA GLY A 318 6.81 0.90 32.35
C GLY A 318 5.97 0.03 31.40
N ASP A 319 5.71 0.56 30.20
CA ASP A 319 5.03 -0.16 29.12
C ASP A 319 5.97 -0.41 27.93
N LEU A 320 6.05 -1.68 27.54
CA LEU A 320 6.50 -2.11 26.21
C LEU A 320 5.53 -1.53 25.15
N GLN A 321 6.00 -0.60 24.34
CA GLN A 321 5.24 -0.02 23.23
C GLN A 321 4.92 -1.12 22.18
N ARG A 322 3.63 -1.44 22.00
CA ARG A 322 3.16 -2.48 21.07
C ARG A 322 3.17 -1.97 19.61
N TRP A 323 3.69 -2.81 18.73
CA TRP A 323 3.85 -2.60 17.29
C TRP A 323 2.54 -2.83 16.49
N GLU A 324 1.44 -2.17 16.89
CA GLU A 324 0.10 -2.37 16.28
C GLU A 324 -0.09 -1.51 15.01
N PHE A 325 -0.26 -2.19 13.86
CA PHE A 325 -0.35 -1.55 12.55
C PHE A 325 -1.80 -1.51 12.04
N LYS A 326 -2.34 -0.30 11.80
CA LYS A 326 -3.68 -0.14 11.19
C LYS A 326 -3.60 -0.35 9.67
N HIS A 327 -4.14 -1.47 9.22
CA HIS A 327 -4.43 -1.85 7.82
C HIS A 327 -3.30 -1.58 6.80
N PRO A 328 -2.35 -2.52 6.64
CA PRO A 328 -1.41 -2.50 5.52
C PRO A 328 -2.08 -2.28 4.17
N THR A 329 -1.53 -1.40 3.34
CA THR A 329 -1.94 -1.32 1.93
C THR A 329 -0.70 -1.33 1.05
N PRO A 330 -0.53 -2.33 0.16
CA PRO A 330 0.67 -2.45 -0.67
C PRO A 330 1.01 -1.15 -1.42
N PHE A 331 2.30 -0.82 -1.47
CA PHE A 331 2.88 0.44 -1.97
C PHE A 331 2.50 1.71 -1.18
N LEU A 332 1.23 1.86 -0.77
CA LEU A 332 0.73 3.09 -0.16
C LEU A 332 1.16 3.25 1.30
N ARG A 333 1.03 2.16 2.07
CA ARG A 333 1.31 2.10 3.50
C ARG A 333 1.86 0.71 3.85
N THR A 334 3.18 0.62 3.87
CA THR A 334 3.94 -0.61 4.18
C THR A 334 4.88 -0.33 5.35
N ARG A 335 5.28 -1.38 6.08
CA ARG A 335 6.25 -1.27 7.20
C ARG A 335 7.67 -1.09 6.69
N GLU A 336 8.01 -1.85 5.66
CA GLU A 336 9.22 -1.65 4.87
C GLU A 336 8.86 -1.07 3.51
N PHE A 337 9.54 -0.01 3.10
CA PHE A 337 9.43 0.52 1.73
C PHE A 337 10.78 0.95 1.20
N LEU A 338 10.88 0.98 -0.13
CA LEU A 338 12.00 1.59 -0.83
C LEU A 338 11.72 3.07 -1.05
N TRP A 339 12.75 3.87 -0.86
CA TRP A 339 12.72 5.29 -1.16
C TRP A 339 14.09 5.79 -1.60
N GLN A 340 14.11 7.04 -2.02
CA GLN A 340 15.31 7.85 -1.90
C GLN A 340 15.09 8.90 -0.82
N GLU A 341 16.18 9.27 -0.16
CA GLU A 341 16.28 10.45 0.69
C GLU A 341 17.52 11.26 0.31
N GLY A 342 17.30 12.55 0.04
CA GLY A 342 18.35 13.52 -0.19
C GLY A 342 18.50 14.47 0.98
N HIS A 343 19.75 14.75 1.35
CA HIS A 343 20.12 15.67 2.41
C HIS A 343 21.20 16.61 1.90
N THR A 344 20.98 17.90 2.14
CA THR A 344 21.89 18.93 1.65
C THR A 344 22.15 19.98 2.71
N ALA A 345 23.32 20.62 2.64
CA ALA A 345 23.74 21.69 3.53
C ALA A 345 24.37 22.83 2.72
N PHE A 346 23.96 24.06 3.02
CA PHE A 346 24.32 25.28 2.32
C PHE A 346 24.86 26.35 3.26
N ALA A 347 25.63 27.28 2.71
CA ALA A 347 26.09 28.45 3.44
C ALA A 347 24.96 29.49 3.62
N THR A 348 24.07 29.63 2.63
CA THR A 348 23.03 30.65 2.60
C THR A 348 21.61 30.06 2.57
N ARG A 349 20.63 30.83 3.05
CA ARG A 349 19.22 30.45 3.04
C ARG A 349 18.68 30.38 1.61
N GLU A 350 19.09 31.32 0.77
CA GLU A 350 18.62 31.49 -0.60
C GLU A 350 18.98 30.29 -1.47
N GLU A 351 20.19 29.75 -1.33
CA GLU A 351 20.62 28.53 -2.05
C GLU A 351 19.81 27.30 -1.60
N ALA A 352 19.57 27.18 -0.29
CA ALA A 352 18.78 26.09 0.27
C ALA A 352 17.32 26.18 -0.19
N GLU A 353 16.68 27.34 -0.10
CA GLU A 353 15.31 27.53 -0.57
C GLU A 353 15.17 27.25 -2.08
N LYS A 354 16.13 27.70 -2.89
CA LYS A 354 16.17 27.41 -4.33
C LYS A 354 16.15 25.90 -4.60
N GLU A 355 16.97 25.13 -3.90
CA GLU A 355 17.01 23.68 -4.13
C GLU A 355 15.70 22.99 -3.76
N VAL A 356 15.00 23.43 -2.69
CA VAL A 356 13.71 22.85 -2.30
C VAL A 356 12.73 22.85 -3.47
N PHE A 357 12.62 23.98 -4.18
CA PHE A 357 11.74 24.09 -5.35
C PHE A 357 12.28 23.35 -6.58
N GLN A 358 13.60 23.31 -6.79
CA GLN A 358 14.19 22.50 -7.87
C GLN A 358 13.90 21.00 -7.70
N ILE A 359 13.97 20.49 -6.47
CA ILE A 359 13.62 19.09 -6.17
C ILE A 359 12.11 18.87 -6.27
N LEU A 360 11.29 19.81 -5.80
CA LEU A 360 9.83 19.74 -5.95
C LEU A 360 9.42 19.64 -7.42
N ASP A 361 10.09 20.36 -8.31
CA ASP A 361 9.86 20.29 -9.76
C ASP A 361 10.30 18.94 -10.34
N LEU A 362 11.39 18.34 -9.85
CA LEU A 362 11.76 16.98 -10.24
C LEU A 362 10.71 15.96 -9.78
N TYR A 363 10.15 16.09 -8.58
CA TYR A 363 9.04 15.22 -8.15
C TYR A 363 7.79 15.41 -8.99
N ALA A 364 7.45 16.66 -9.33
CA ALA A 364 6.36 16.92 -10.26
C ALA A 364 6.63 16.26 -11.63
N GLY A 365 7.86 16.32 -12.13
CA GLY A 365 8.29 15.64 -13.36
C GLY A 365 8.20 14.12 -13.28
N VAL A 366 8.52 13.47 -12.15
CA VAL A 366 8.27 12.02 -12.00
C VAL A 366 6.80 11.70 -12.23
N TYR A 367 5.88 12.44 -11.60
CA TYR A 367 4.45 12.18 -11.75
C TYR A 367 3.93 12.52 -13.15
N ILE A 368 4.30 13.68 -13.71
CA ILE A 368 3.78 14.18 -14.98
C ILE A 368 4.45 13.47 -16.16
N ASP A 369 5.78 13.47 -16.18
CA ASP A 369 6.56 13.03 -17.33
C ASP A 369 6.67 11.52 -17.41
N LEU A 370 6.72 10.79 -16.29
CA LEU A 370 6.81 9.32 -16.28
C LEU A 370 5.48 8.63 -16.01
N LEU A 371 4.76 9.09 -14.99
CA LEU A 371 3.56 8.39 -14.52
C LEU A 371 2.26 8.88 -15.18
N ALA A 372 2.32 9.94 -16.00
CA ALA A 372 1.14 10.55 -16.62
C ALA A 372 0.07 10.97 -15.58
N ILE A 373 0.50 11.51 -14.44
CA ILE A 373 -0.37 11.96 -13.34
C ILE A 373 -0.16 13.46 -13.12
N PRO A 374 -1.22 14.29 -13.23
CA PRO A 374 -1.14 15.70 -12.87
C PRO A 374 -1.05 15.85 -11.35
N VAL A 375 -0.17 16.75 -10.90
CA VAL A 375 0.02 17.08 -9.48
C VAL A 375 -0.15 18.57 -9.22
N ILE A 376 -0.49 18.91 -7.99
CA ILE A 376 -0.53 20.29 -7.50
C ILE A 376 0.68 20.48 -6.58
N ARG A 377 1.59 21.39 -6.97
CA ARG A 377 2.73 21.81 -6.15
C ARG A 377 2.24 22.79 -5.09
N GLY A 378 2.61 22.56 -3.84
CA GLY A 378 2.21 23.44 -2.74
C GLY A 378 3.08 23.33 -1.51
N ARG A 379 2.79 24.18 -0.53
CA ARG A 379 3.35 24.12 0.83
C ARG A 379 2.40 23.39 1.77
N LYS A 380 2.91 22.65 2.75
CA LYS A 380 2.08 22.13 3.85
C LYS A 380 1.68 23.26 4.80
N SER A 381 0.55 23.10 5.49
CA SER A 381 0.15 23.98 6.60
C SER A 381 1.12 23.82 7.77
N GLU A 382 1.05 24.72 8.76
CA GLU A 382 1.88 24.60 9.97
C GLU A 382 1.64 23.29 10.73
N LYS A 383 0.42 22.72 10.63
CA LYS A 383 0.09 21.44 11.25
C LYS A 383 0.67 20.24 10.49
N GLU A 384 0.62 20.29 9.16
CA GLU A 384 1.00 19.15 8.30
C GLU A 384 2.45 19.24 7.81
N LYS A 385 3.21 20.27 8.19
CA LYS A 385 4.64 20.36 7.86
C LYS A 385 5.46 19.40 8.71
N PHE A 386 6.66 19.08 8.24
CA PHE A 386 7.63 18.33 9.05
C PHE A 386 8.02 19.13 10.29
N ALA A 387 7.87 18.54 11.48
CA ALA A 387 8.08 19.22 12.77
C ALA A 387 9.51 19.78 12.93
N GLY A 388 10.51 19.10 12.36
CA GLY A 388 11.90 19.57 12.36
C GLY A 388 12.22 20.64 11.32
N GLY A 389 11.29 20.97 10.42
CA GLY A 389 11.50 21.88 9.28
C GLY A 389 10.99 23.30 9.50
N ASP A 390 11.60 24.27 8.81
CA ASP A 390 11.09 25.64 8.70
C ASP A 390 9.78 25.65 7.88
N PHE A 391 9.84 25.10 6.67
CA PHE A 391 8.67 24.84 5.84
C PHE A 391 8.79 23.53 5.04
N THR A 392 7.66 22.98 4.62
CA THR A 392 7.57 21.76 3.80
C THR A 392 6.84 22.04 2.51
N THR A 393 7.39 21.58 1.39
CA THR A 393 6.74 21.56 0.09
C THR A 393 6.35 20.13 -0.30
N THR A 394 5.30 20.00 -1.11
CA THR A 394 4.68 18.73 -1.45
C THR A 394 4.11 18.76 -2.87
N VAL A 395 4.06 17.60 -3.52
CA VAL A 395 3.25 17.36 -4.71
C VAL A 395 2.03 16.54 -4.32
N GLU A 396 0.83 17.07 -4.56
CA GLU A 396 -0.44 16.40 -4.24
C GLU A 396 -1.10 15.89 -5.53
N ALA A 397 -1.47 14.61 -5.57
CA ALA A 397 -2.25 14.02 -6.65
C ALA A 397 -3.69 13.73 -6.19
N TYR A 398 -4.63 13.74 -7.13
CA TYR A 398 -6.02 13.38 -6.89
C TYR A 398 -6.30 11.96 -7.38
N VAL A 399 -7.00 11.16 -6.58
CA VAL A 399 -7.40 9.78 -6.89
C VAL A 399 -8.89 9.74 -7.26
N PRO A 400 -9.26 9.64 -8.55
CA PRO A 400 -10.64 9.84 -8.98
C PRO A 400 -11.66 8.83 -8.45
N CYS A 401 -11.27 7.57 -8.23
CA CYS A 401 -12.23 6.53 -7.84
C CYS A 401 -12.84 6.77 -6.46
N ASN A 402 -12.12 7.42 -5.54
CA ASN A 402 -12.59 7.63 -4.18
C ASN A 402 -12.49 9.07 -3.68
N GLY A 403 -12.10 10.03 -4.54
CA GLY A 403 -12.14 11.45 -4.20
C GLY A 403 -11.05 11.89 -3.23
N ARG A 404 -9.94 11.16 -3.13
CA ARG A 404 -8.91 11.41 -2.12
C ARG A 404 -7.67 12.04 -2.73
N GLY A 405 -7.09 12.98 -1.99
CA GLY A 405 -5.73 13.42 -2.17
C GLY A 405 -4.73 12.34 -1.76
N ILE A 406 -3.61 12.29 -2.45
CA ILE A 406 -2.44 11.50 -2.07
C ILE A 406 -1.18 12.34 -2.20
N GLN A 407 -0.43 12.42 -1.11
CA GLN A 407 0.89 13.04 -1.11
C GLN A 407 1.86 12.18 -1.89
N GLY A 408 2.45 12.77 -2.93
CA GLY A 408 3.35 12.07 -3.85
C GLY A 408 4.83 12.18 -3.53
N GLY A 409 5.27 13.20 -2.79
CA GLY A 409 6.67 13.40 -2.40
C GLY A 409 6.85 14.70 -1.62
N THR A 410 7.94 14.81 -0.86
CA THR A 410 8.20 15.97 0.02
C THR A 410 9.58 16.57 -0.17
N SER A 411 9.65 17.89 -0.14
CA SER A 411 10.91 18.62 -0.03
C SER A 411 10.84 19.67 1.08
N HIS A 412 11.69 19.51 2.08
CA HIS A 412 11.69 20.25 3.32
C HIS A 412 12.84 21.26 3.31
N HIS A 413 12.54 22.51 3.64
CA HIS A 413 13.55 23.43 4.12
C HIS A 413 13.69 23.24 5.63
N LEU A 414 14.82 22.72 6.09
CA LEU A 414 15.05 22.44 7.51
C LEU A 414 15.52 23.67 8.29
N GLY A 415 15.79 24.77 7.59
CA GLY A 415 16.36 25.97 8.19
C GLY A 415 17.70 25.65 8.84
N GLN A 416 17.85 26.07 10.09
CA GLN A 416 19.01 25.77 10.93
C GLN A 416 18.66 24.91 12.15
N ASN A 417 17.49 24.24 12.15
CA ASN A 417 17.03 23.49 13.32
C ASN A 417 17.97 22.31 13.62
N PHE A 418 18.23 21.49 12.61
CA PHE A 418 19.15 20.36 12.71
C PHE A 418 20.62 20.80 12.78
N SER A 419 21.01 21.88 12.11
CA SER A 419 22.39 22.33 12.14
C SER A 419 22.78 22.85 13.53
N LYS A 420 21.87 23.51 14.25
CA LYS A 420 22.05 23.86 15.66
C LYS A 420 22.05 22.63 16.57
N MET A 421 21.13 21.68 16.35
CA MET A 421 21.01 20.45 17.14
C MET A 421 22.29 19.58 17.06
N PHE A 422 22.84 19.42 15.85
CA PHE A 422 24.02 18.60 15.59
C PHE A 422 25.32 19.41 15.58
N ASP A 423 25.26 20.72 15.85
CA ASP A 423 26.39 21.65 15.81
C ASP A 423 27.17 21.60 14.49
N ILE A 424 26.43 21.61 13.36
CA ILE A 424 26.98 21.66 12.00
C ILE A 424 27.18 23.12 11.60
N SER A 425 28.43 23.53 11.54
CA SER A 425 28.80 24.94 11.39
C SER A 425 30.06 25.09 10.56
N PHE A 426 30.29 26.29 10.06
CA PHE A 426 31.44 26.61 9.21
C PHE A 426 31.99 27.99 9.57
N GLU A 427 33.26 28.22 9.23
CA GLU A 427 33.85 29.55 9.23
C GLU A 427 33.31 30.37 8.05
N ASP A 428 32.51 31.39 8.38
CA ASP A 428 31.91 32.29 7.40
C ASP A 428 32.85 33.48 7.11
N PRO A 429 33.35 33.61 5.86
CA PRO A 429 34.25 34.69 5.49
C PRO A 429 33.56 36.06 5.48
N VAL A 430 32.22 36.11 5.42
CA VAL A 430 31.44 37.37 5.38
C VAL A 430 31.25 37.92 6.78
N SER A 431 30.78 37.11 7.73
CA SER A 431 30.62 37.53 9.13
C SER A 431 31.92 37.51 9.93
N GLY A 432 32.96 36.80 9.45
CA GLY A 432 34.23 36.65 10.15
C GLY A 432 34.13 35.74 11.39
N GLY A 433 33.09 34.92 11.48
CA GLY A 433 32.78 34.08 12.64
C GLY A 433 32.16 32.73 12.28
N LYS A 434 31.75 31.99 13.31
CA LYS A 434 31.11 30.67 13.19
C LYS A 434 29.64 30.83 12.80
N ALA A 435 29.23 30.25 11.67
CA ALA A 435 27.84 30.25 11.21
C ALA A 435 27.31 28.82 11.08
N TYR A 436 25.99 28.65 11.26
CA TYR A 436 25.32 27.36 11.09
C TYR A 436 24.85 27.17 9.66
N VAL A 437 24.98 25.95 9.13
CA VAL A 437 24.52 25.63 7.77
C VAL A 437 23.00 25.67 7.65
N TRP A 438 22.51 25.99 6.46
CA TRP A 438 21.11 25.86 6.07
C TRP A 438 20.89 24.50 5.42
N GLN A 439 19.92 23.73 5.90
CA GLN A 439 19.74 22.35 5.44
C GLN A 439 18.41 22.14 4.72
N ASN A 440 18.39 21.16 3.82
CA ASN A 440 17.17 20.58 3.28
C ASN A 440 17.20 19.06 3.45
N SER A 441 16.01 18.46 3.53
CA SER A 441 15.82 17.03 3.25
C SER A 441 14.66 16.84 2.31
N TRP A 442 14.67 15.77 1.52
CA TRP A 442 13.62 15.49 0.55
C TRP A 442 13.52 14.00 0.28
N GLY A 443 12.30 13.50 0.07
CA GLY A 443 12.07 12.06 -0.12
C GLY A 443 10.95 11.71 -1.10
N LEU A 444 11.13 10.56 -1.76
CA LEU A 444 10.18 9.96 -2.70
C LEU A 444 10.24 8.44 -2.54
N SER A 445 9.09 7.78 -2.40
CA SER A 445 9.01 6.33 -2.16
C SER A 445 8.22 5.57 -3.23
N THR A 446 8.19 4.24 -3.10
CA THR A 446 7.38 3.34 -3.92
C THR A 446 5.86 3.57 -3.81
N ARG A 447 5.41 4.49 -2.95
CA ARG A 447 4.03 5.02 -2.97
C ARG A 447 3.62 5.57 -4.34
N THR A 448 4.60 6.08 -5.11
CA THR A 448 4.45 6.47 -6.52
C THR A 448 3.80 5.37 -7.38
N ILE A 449 4.21 4.12 -7.21
CA ILE A 449 3.68 2.96 -7.94
C ILE A 449 2.23 2.71 -7.52
N GLY A 450 1.94 2.74 -6.23
CA GLY A 450 0.58 2.62 -5.72
C GLY A 450 -0.33 3.69 -6.32
N ALA A 451 0.08 4.96 -6.27
CA ALA A 451 -0.67 6.07 -6.87
C ALA A 451 -0.97 5.84 -8.36
N MET A 452 0.02 5.38 -9.14
CA MET A 452 -0.15 5.03 -10.56
C MET A 452 -1.21 3.94 -10.76
N VAL A 453 -1.16 2.86 -9.97
CA VAL A 453 -2.17 1.78 -10.05
C VAL A 453 -3.56 2.32 -9.72
N MET A 454 -3.70 3.06 -8.62
CA MET A 454 -5.00 3.61 -8.19
C MET A 454 -5.63 4.52 -9.24
N ILE A 455 -4.82 5.34 -9.90
CA ILE A 455 -5.29 6.36 -10.84
C ILE A 455 -5.60 5.75 -12.22
N HIS A 456 -4.72 4.91 -12.76
CA HIS A 456 -4.82 4.46 -14.15
C HIS A 456 -5.50 3.12 -14.35
N ALA A 457 -5.36 2.17 -13.42
CA ALA A 457 -5.89 0.82 -13.60
C ALA A 457 -7.42 0.81 -13.67
N ASP A 458 -7.96 -0.21 -14.35
CA ASP A 458 -9.38 -0.40 -14.60
C ASP A 458 -9.82 -1.86 -14.30
N ASP A 459 -11.06 -2.21 -14.64
CA ASP A 459 -11.65 -3.54 -14.37
C ASP A 459 -11.05 -4.66 -15.24
N ASN A 460 -10.17 -4.35 -16.20
CA ASN A 460 -9.39 -5.34 -16.94
C ASN A 460 -7.99 -5.54 -16.35
N GLY A 461 -7.59 -4.75 -15.35
CA GLY A 461 -6.29 -4.85 -14.68
C GLY A 461 -5.46 -3.56 -14.77
N LEU A 462 -4.14 -3.71 -14.79
CA LEU A 462 -3.22 -2.57 -14.87
C LEU A 462 -3.37 -1.81 -16.18
N VAL A 463 -3.05 -0.52 -16.13
CA VAL A 463 -2.86 0.35 -17.30
C VAL A 463 -1.56 1.11 -17.06
N LEU A 464 -0.48 0.70 -17.72
CA LEU A 464 0.84 1.29 -17.47
C LEU A 464 1.11 2.47 -18.41
N PRO A 465 1.60 3.62 -17.90
CA PRO A 465 2.17 4.65 -18.74
C PRO A 465 3.38 4.09 -19.53
N PRO A 466 3.48 4.37 -20.85
CA PRO A 466 4.54 3.83 -21.70
C PRO A 466 5.97 4.08 -21.22
N LYS A 467 6.21 5.16 -20.46
CA LYS A 467 7.56 5.51 -20.01
C LYS A 467 8.07 4.66 -18.85
N VAL A 468 7.17 3.98 -18.12
CA VAL A 468 7.54 3.09 -17.00
C VAL A 468 7.18 1.61 -17.24
N ALA A 469 6.45 1.30 -18.31
CA ALA A 469 6.10 -0.08 -18.63
C ALA A 469 7.34 -0.90 -19.00
N ALA A 470 7.61 -2.00 -18.29
CA ALA A 470 8.73 -2.90 -18.59
C ALA A 470 8.65 -3.44 -20.04
N VAL A 471 7.44 -3.81 -20.47
CA VAL A 471 7.10 -4.13 -21.86
C VAL A 471 6.13 -3.08 -22.36
N GLN A 472 6.52 -2.34 -23.40
CA GLN A 472 5.71 -1.33 -24.06
C GLN A 472 4.82 -1.95 -25.14
N VAL A 473 5.37 -2.91 -25.89
CA VAL A 473 4.71 -3.57 -27.01
C VAL A 473 4.79 -5.08 -26.87
N ILE A 474 3.65 -5.77 -26.91
CA ILE A 474 3.61 -7.24 -26.98
C ILE A 474 3.08 -7.70 -28.34
N VAL A 475 3.85 -8.56 -29.02
CA VAL A 475 3.51 -9.13 -30.33
C VAL A 475 2.94 -10.53 -30.15
N LEU A 476 1.75 -10.76 -30.70
CA LEU A 476 0.99 -12.00 -30.54
C LEU A 476 0.65 -12.62 -31.91
N PRO A 477 1.12 -13.85 -32.17
CA PRO A 477 0.59 -14.68 -33.23
C PRO A 477 -0.88 -15.03 -32.98
N VAL A 478 -1.76 -14.76 -33.95
CA VAL A 478 -3.20 -15.04 -33.87
C VAL A 478 -3.70 -15.82 -35.09
N GLY A 479 -4.87 -16.44 -34.97
CA GLY A 479 -5.50 -17.15 -36.10
C GLY A 479 -4.82 -18.46 -36.51
N ILE A 480 -3.89 -18.97 -35.70
CA ILE A 480 -3.26 -20.28 -35.90
C ILE A 480 -4.21 -21.35 -35.36
N THR A 481 -4.65 -22.26 -36.22
CA THR A 481 -5.50 -23.41 -35.86
C THR A 481 -4.74 -24.72 -36.07
N ALA A 482 -5.34 -25.84 -35.66
CA ALA A 482 -4.80 -27.18 -35.95
C ALA A 482 -4.74 -27.48 -37.46
N GLN A 483 -5.48 -26.72 -38.27
CA GLN A 483 -5.51 -26.85 -39.72
C GLN A 483 -4.52 -25.91 -40.43
N THR A 484 -3.90 -24.97 -39.71
CA THR A 484 -2.87 -24.09 -40.29
C THR A 484 -1.63 -24.91 -40.66
N PRO A 485 -1.17 -24.87 -41.92
CA PRO A 485 0.04 -25.57 -42.34
C PRO A 485 1.26 -25.17 -41.52
N ASP A 486 2.15 -26.12 -41.22
CA ASP A 486 3.34 -25.88 -40.39
C ASP A 486 4.24 -24.77 -40.94
N GLU A 487 4.36 -24.67 -42.27
CA GLU A 487 5.16 -23.61 -42.90
C GLU A 487 4.54 -22.22 -42.72
N GLU A 488 3.21 -22.11 -42.75
CA GLU A 488 2.51 -20.85 -42.47
C GLU A 488 2.61 -20.48 -41.00
N ARG A 489 2.50 -21.46 -40.09
CA ARG A 489 2.75 -21.28 -38.66
C ARG A 489 4.16 -20.73 -38.42
N LYS A 490 5.20 -21.39 -38.94
CA LYS A 490 6.60 -20.94 -38.80
C LYS A 490 6.81 -19.54 -39.38
N ARG A 491 6.16 -19.22 -40.50
CA ARG A 491 6.22 -17.88 -41.10
C ARG A 491 5.69 -16.81 -40.16
N ILE A 492 4.52 -17.02 -39.55
CA ILE A 492 3.94 -16.06 -38.60
C ILE A 492 4.85 -15.87 -37.39
N MET A 493 5.37 -16.97 -36.82
CA MET A 493 6.25 -16.91 -35.65
C MET A 493 7.53 -16.13 -35.95
N ARG A 494 8.18 -16.41 -37.09
CA ARG A 494 9.37 -15.67 -37.54
C ARG A 494 9.05 -14.19 -37.77
N THR A 495 7.91 -13.89 -38.37
CA THR A 495 7.49 -12.51 -38.63
C THR A 495 7.28 -11.73 -37.32
N ALA A 496 6.74 -12.38 -36.28
CA ALA A 496 6.60 -11.78 -34.97
C ALA A 496 7.97 -11.46 -34.32
N GLU A 497 8.94 -12.37 -34.42
CA GLU A 497 10.30 -12.15 -33.93
C GLU A 497 11.02 -11.02 -34.70
N GLU A 498 10.87 -10.97 -36.03
CA GLU A 498 11.42 -9.92 -36.88
C GLU A 498 10.85 -8.54 -36.53
N LEU A 499 9.54 -8.46 -36.23
CA LEU A 499 8.91 -7.22 -35.78
C LEU A 499 9.45 -6.78 -34.42
N VAL A 500 9.55 -7.69 -33.45
CA VAL A 500 10.11 -7.36 -32.13
C VAL A 500 11.53 -6.83 -32.28
N LYS A 501 12.37 -7.50 -33.08
CA LYS A 501 13.73 -7.02 -33.36
C LYS A 501 13.73 -5.60 -33.93
N SER A 502 12.87 -5.33 -34.91
CA SER A 502 12.76 -4.01 -35.54
C SER A 502 12.32 -2.91 -34.57
N LEU A 503 11.49 -3.26 -33.56
CA LEU A 503 11.07 -2.35 -32.50
C LEU A 503 12.18 -2.13 -31.46
N VAL A 504 12.87 -3.19 -31.05
CA VAL A 504 13.99 -3.10 -30.09
C VAL A 504 15.17 -2.31 -30.69
N ASP A 505 15.47 -2.47 -31.98
CA ASP A 505 16.52 -1.72 -32.69
C ASP A 505 16.29 -0.20 -32.65
N VAL A 506 15.07 0.25 -32.34
CA VAL A 506 14.71 1.67 -32.19
C VAL A 506 14.36 2.06 -30.74
N ASP A 507 14.82 1.28 -29.77
CA ASP A 507 14.67 1.50 -28.32
C ASP A 507 13.23 1.41 -27.80
N ILE A 508 12.38 0.60 -28.46
CA ILE A 508 11.07 0.21 -27.93
C ILE A 508 11.22 -1.11 -27.18
N ARG A 509 10.77 -1.14 -25.93
CA ARG A 509 10.74 -2.36 -25.11
C ARG A 509 9.64 -3.29 -25.59
N ALA A 510 9.98 -4.20 -26.50
CA ALA A 510 9.03 -5.10 -27.14
C ALA A 510 9.35 -6.57 -26.87
N GLU A 511 8.31 -7.38 -26.74
CA GLU A 511 8.40 -8.84 -26.59
C GLU A 511 7.42 -9.56 -27.52
N ALA A 512 7.63 -10.85 -27.76
CA ALA A 512 6.67 -11.71 -28.46
C ALA A 512 6.23 -12.87 -27.55
N ASP A 513 4.93 -13.11 -27.45
CA ASP A 513 4.40 -14.27 -26.75
C ASP A 513 4.14 -15.42 -27.73
N LEU A 514 5.18 -16.23 -27.91
CA LEU A 514 5.20 -17.37 -28.83
C LEU A 514 4.72 -18.68 -28.19
N ARG A 515 4.19 -18.65 -26.96
CA ARG A 515 3.75 -19.87 -26.25
C ARG A 515 2.60 -20.55 -26.97
N GLU A 516 2.77 -21.80 -27.39
CA GLU A 516 1.73 -22.52 -28.15
C GLU A 516 0.67 -23.19 -27.26
N ASN A 517 0.96 -23.37 -25.98
CA ASN A 517 0.07 -24.03 -25.02
C ASN A 517 -1.10 -23.14 -24.54
N TYR A 518 -1.16 -21.88 -24.98
CA TYR A 518 -2.23 -20.94 -24.62
C TYR A 518 -2.96 -20.40 -25.84
N SER A 519 -4.29 -20.31 -25.74
CA SER A 519 -5.12 -19.69 -26.77
C SER A 519 -4.82 -18.19 -26.90
N PRO A 520 -5.03 -17.57 -28.09
CA PRO A 520 -4.88 -16.13 -28.26
C PRO A 520 -5.71 -15.30 -27.25
N GLY A 521 -6.95 -15.71 -26.98
CA GLY A 521 -7.82 -15.03 -26.01
C GLY A 521 -7.27 -15.06 -24.58
N TRP A 522 -6.58 -16.13 -24.19
CA TRP A 522 -5.88 -16.19 -22.90
C TRP A 522 -4.71 -15.21 -22.86
N LYS A 523 -3.90 -15.15 -23.94
CA LYS A 523 -2.77 -14.21 -24.05
C LYS A 523 -3.24 -12.75 -24.02
N PHE A 524 -4.36 -12.44 -24.68
CA PHE A 524 -4.95 -11.11 -24.66
C PHE A 524 -5.23 -10.67 -23.22
N ASN A 525 -5.95 -11.50 -22.46
CA ASN A 525 -6.27 -11.22 -21.07
C ASN A 525 -5.00 -11.13 -20.20
N HIS A 526 -4.04 -12.04 -20.36
CA HIS A 526 -2.79 -12.03 -19.60
C HIS A 526 -2.02 -10.70 -19.73
N TRP A 527 -1.86 -10.20 -20.96
CA TRP A 527 -1.12 -8.97 -21.21
C TRP A 527 -1.95 -7.69 -20.99
N GLU A 528 -3.28 -7.77 -21.14
CA GLU A 528 -4.19 -6.69 -20.72
C GLU A 528 -4.16 -6.50 -19.20
N LEU A 529 -4.22 -7.60 -18.44
CA LEU A 529 -4.13 -7.62 -16.99
C LEU A 529 -2.82 -7.02 -16.47
N LYS A 530 -1.72 -7.34 -17.15
CA LYS A 530 -0.38 -6.79 -16.89
C LYS A 530 -0.19 -5.34 -17.37
N GLY A 531 -1.15 -4.80 -18.13
CA GLY A 531 -1.18 -3.40 -18.51
C GLY A 531 -0.19 -2.99 -19.59
N VAL A 532 0.22 -3.92 -20.46
CA VAL A 532 1.10 -3.60 -21.60
C VAL A 532 0.42 -2.57 -22.50
N PRO A 533 1.03 -1.39 -22.77
CA PRO A 533 0.39 -0.28 -23.47
C PRO A 533 -0.14 -0.63 -24.86
N VAL A 534 0.63 -1.37 -25.65
CA VAL A 534 0.32 -1.71 -27.05
C VAL A 534 0.42 -3.21 -27.26
N ARG A 535 -0.63 -3.81 -27.84
CA ARG A 535 -0.63 -5.19 -28.30
C ARG A 535 -0.71 -5.22 -29.82
N ILE A 536 0.18 -5.97 -30.46
CA ILE A 536 0.17 -6.20 -31.90
C ILE A 536 -0.26 -7.64 -32.15
N GLU A 537 -1.26 -7.82 -32.99
CA GLU A 537 -1.81 -9.11 -33.40
C GLU A 537 -1.37 -9.37 -34.85
N ILE A 538 -0.73 -10.53 -35.09
CA ILE A 538 -0.25 -10.97 -36.40
C ILE A 538 -0.91 -12.30 -36.75
N GLY A 539 -1.79 -12.30 -37.75
CA GLY A 539 -2.42 -13.51 -38.26
C GLY A 539 -2.26 -13.70 -39.78
N PRO A 540 -2.69 -14.86 -40.32
CA PRO A 540 -2.63 -15.16 -41.75
C PRO A 540 -3.27 -14.07 -42.63
N LYS A 541 -4.43 -13.55 -42.20
CA LYS A 541 -5.19 -12.52 -42.92
C LYS A 541 -4.46 -11.18 -42.94
N ASP A 542 -3.82 -10.81 -41.83
CA ASP A 542 -3.06 -9.57 -41.71
C ASP A 542 -1.82 -9.61 -42.59
N LEU A 543 -1.09 -10.75 -42.59
CA LEU A 543 0.05 -10.96 -43.48
C LEU A 543 -0.33 -10.94 -44.97
N ALA A 544 -1.49 -11.52 -45.33
CA ALA A 544 -1.99 -11.46 -46.70
C ALA A 544 -2.36 -10.04 -47.15
N ALA A 545 -2.73 -9.17 -46.20
CA ALA A 545 -3.09 -7.78 -46.45
C ALA A 545 -1.94 -6.77 -46.22
N ASP A 546 -0.72 -7.26 -45.98
CA ASP A 546 0.48 -6.46 -45.67
C ASP A 546 0.26 -5.46 -44.52
N GLN A 547 -0.37 -5.94 -43.44
CA GLN A 547 -0.72 -5.14 -42.27
C GLN A 547 -0.59 -5.95 -40.97
N VAL A 548 -0.76 -5.26 -39.85
CA VAL A 548 -0.93 -5.83 -38.51
C VAL A 548 -2.08 -5.16 -37.80
N THR A 549 -2.68 -5.84 -36.83
CA THR A 549 -3.71 -5.24 -35.98
C THR A 549 -3.06 -4.75 -34.69
N VAL A 550 -3.25 -3.48 -34.36
CA VAL A 550 -2.74 -2.83 -33.14
C VAL A 550 -3.91 -2.58 -32.18
N VAL A 551 -3.75 -2.91 -30.90
CA VAL A 551 -4.74 -2.70 -29.84
C VAL A 551 -4.11 -1.91 -28.70
N LEU A 552 -4.78 -0.83 -28.27
CA LEU A 552 -4.29 0.05 -27.22
C LEU A 552 -4.92 -0.30 -25.86
N ARG A 553 -4.13 -0.40 -24.80
CA ARG A 553 -4.60 -0.85 -23.49
C ARG A 553 -5.48 0.16 -22.76
N TYR A 554 -5.16 1.45 -22.83
CA TYR A 554 -5.80 2.48 -22.02
C TYR A 554 -7.27 2.76 -22.42
N ASN A 555 -7.68 2.39 -23.64
CA ASN A 555 -9.03 2.63 -24.16
C ASN A 555 -9.62 1.48 -25.00
N GLY A 556 -8.85 0.42 -25.29
CA GLY A 556 -9.31 -0.74 -26.05
C GLY A 556 -9.46 -0.53 -27.56
N GLN A 557 -9.06 0.63 -28.11
CA GLN A 557 -9.18 0.91 -29.55
C GLN A 557 -8.29 -0.01 -30.38
N LYS A 558 -8.79 -0.34 -31.58
CA LYS A 558 -8.13 -1.25 -32.52
C LYS A 558 -7.90 -0.57 -33.87
N TYR A 559 -6.72 -0.76 -34.43
CA TYR A 559 -6.27 -0.15 -35.68
C TYR A 559 -5.62 -1.20 -36.58
N ALA A 560 -5.85 -1.11 -37.89
CA ALA A 560 -5.03 -1.83 -38.86
C ALA A 560 -3.90 -0.90 -39.32
N VAL A 561 -2.66 -1.34 -39.18
CA VAL A 561 -1.47 -0.56 -39.53
C VAL A 561 -0.66 -1.31 -40.58
N LYS A 562 -0.25 -0.62 -41.64
CA LYS A 562 0.58 -1.22 -42.69
C LYS A 562 1.95 -1.63 -42.14
N TRP A 563 2.46 -2.77 -42.61
CA TRP A 563 3.74 -3.32 -42.16
C TRP A 563 4.88 -2.31 -42.27
N SER A 564 4.94 -1.57 -43.38
CA SER A 564 5.97 -0.55 -43.63
C SER A 564 5.96 0.64 -42.65
N ARG A 565 4.89 0.84 -41.88
CA ARG A 565 4.75 1.99 -40.97
C ARG A 565 4.70 1.60 -39.50
N ILE A 566 4.71 0.30 -39.17
CA ILE A 566 4.42 -0.16 -37.80
C ILE A 566 5.42 0.39 -36.77
N VAL A 567 6.71 0.47 -37.12
CA VAL A 567 7.75 0.93 -36.19
C VAL A 567 7.56 2.41 -35.85
N ASP A 568 7.36 3.27 -36.86
CA ASP A 568 7.11 4.71 -36.64
C ASP A 568 5.77 4.95 -35.94
N GLU A 569 4.76 4.16 -36.29
CA GLU A 569 3.44 4.25 -35.67
C GLU A 569 3.48 3.84 -34.19
N CYS A 570 4.25 2.81 -33.82
CA CYS A 570 4.46 2.47 -32.41
C CYS A 570 5.12 3.62 -31.63
N LYS A 571 6.15 4.28 -32.18
CA LYS A 571 6.77 5.45 -31.53
C LYS A 571 5.75 6.56 -31.29
N ARG A 572 4.96 6.88 -32.32
CA ARG A 572 3.91 7.90 -32.25
C ARG A 572 2.83 7.54 -31.21
N LEU A 573 2.36 6.29 -31.23
CA LEU A 573 1.33 5.80 -30.33
C LEU A 573 1.77 5.79 -28.87
N LEU A 574 3.02 5.42 -28.56
CA LEU A 574 3.51 5.41 -27.18
C LEU A 574 3.51 6.83 -26.58
N GLU A 575 3.88 7.85 -27.36
CA GLU A 575 3.79 9.24 -26.89
C GLU A 575 2.33 9.70 -26.76
N GLU A 576 1.50 9.39 -27.76
CA GLU A 576 0.07 9.73 -27.74
C GLU A 576 -0.67 9.08 -26.55
N ILE A 577 -0.39 7.82 -26.24
CA ILE A 577 -0.97 7.11 -25.08
C ILE A 577 -0.61 7.86 -23.80
N HIS A 578 0.65 8.25 -23.61
CA HIS A 578 1.09 8.98 -22.41
C HIS A 578 0.32 10.30 -22.25
N VAL A 579 0.25 11.10 -23.32
CA VAL A 579 -0.48 12.38 -23.33
C VAL A 579 -1.97 12.18 -23.06
N ASN A 580 -2.59 11.19 -23.68
CA ASN A 580 -4.01 10.90 -23.49
C ASN A 580 -4.33 10.40 -22.08
N MET A 581 -3.46 9.56 -21.50
CA MET A 581 -3.58 9.14 -20.11
C MET A 581 -3.49 10.34 -19.16
N TYR A 582 -2.52 11.23 -19.37
CA TYR A 582 -2.37 12.46 -18.59
C TYR A 582 -3.62 13.35 -18.68
N ASN A 583 -4.10 13.62 -19.90
CA ASN A 583 -5.26 14.48 -20.14
C ASN A 583 -6.55 13.89 -19.53
N LYS A 584 -6.71 12.57 -19.55
CA LYS A 584 -7.84 11.89 -18.91
C LYS A 584 -7.87 12.14 -17.40
N VAL A 585 -6.72 12.01 -16.73
CA VAL A 585 -6.63 12.25 -15.28
C VAL A 585 -6.74 13.74 -14.96
N LEU A 586 -6.18 14.60 -15.80
CA LEU A 586 -6.30 16.05 -15.67
C LEU A 586 -7.76 16.49 -15.71
N ALA A 587 -8.51 16.04 -16.71
CA ALA A 587 -9.94 16.31 -16.82
C ALA A 587 -10.72 15.77 -15.61
N ALA A 588 -10.39 14.57 -15.12
CA ALA A 588 -11.04 14.00 -13.94
C ALA A 588 -10.76 14.81 -12.66
N ARG A 589 -9.53 15.28 -12.46
CA ARG A 589 -9.14 16.16 -11.35
C ARG A 589 -9.87 17.49 -11.45
N ASP A 590 -9.83 18.15 -12.61
CA ASP A 590 -10.41 19.48 -12.80
C ASP A 590 -11.94 19.47 -12.66
N ALA A 591 -12.59 18.36 -13.03
CA ALA A 591 -14.02 18.16 -12.79
C ALA A 591 -14.37 17.99 -11.29
N HIS A 592 -13.42 17.56 -10.46
CA HIS A 592 -13.59 17.34 -9.01
C HIS A 592 -12.76 18.32 -8.17
N MET A 593 -12.36 19.45 -8.74
CA MET A 593 -11.66 20.52 -8.05
C MET A 593 -12.48 21.80 -8.16
N LYS A 594 -12.83 22.39 -7.02
CA LYS A 594 -13.68 23.60 -6.99
C LYS A 594 -13.20 24.59 -5.94
N ILE A 595 -13.35 25.88 -6.23
CA ILE A 595 -13.19 26.93 -5.21
C ILE A 595 -14.47 26.98 -4.37
N CYS A 596 -14.33 26.96 -3.04
CA CYS A 596 -15.46 26.96 -2.11
C CYS A 596 -15.30 28.05 -1.06
N TYR A 597 -16.39 28.77 -0.81
CA TYR A 597 -16.45 29.90 0.11
C TYR A 597 -17.40 29.66 1.29
N ASN A 598 -18.21 28.60 1.23
CA ASN A 598 -19.23 28.29 2.22
C ASN A 598 -18.98 26.90 2.83
N PHE A 599 -18.98 26.80 4.16
CA PHE A 599 -18.64 25.55 4.84
C PHE A 599 -19.72 24.45 4.72
N GLU A 600 -20.99 24.80 4.51
CA GLU A 600 -22.03 23.80 4.25
C GLU A 600 -21.88 23.19 2.86
N GLU A 601 -21.64 24.05 1.84
CA GLU A 601 -21.29 23.59 0.49
C GLU A 601 -19.98 22.77 0.51
N PHE A 602 -19.00 23.17 1.31
CA PHE A 602 -17.75 22.44 1.48
C PHE A 602 -17.97 20.99 1.92
N LYS A 603 -18.82 20.76 2.93
CA LYS A 603 -19.14 19.40 3.41
C LYS A 603 -19.85 18.59 2.34
N GLN A 604 -20.84 19.18 1.67
CA GLN A 604 -21.56 18.51 0.58
C GLN A 604 -20.61 18.08 -0.54
N LEU A 605 -19.78 19.00 -1.03
CA LEU A 605 -18.83 18.71 -2.12
C LEU A 605 -17.78 17.67 -1.71
N LEU A 606 -17.37 17.64 -0.44
CA LEU A 606 -16.45 16.62 0.08
C LEU A 606 -17.04 15.21 0.00
N ASP A 607 -18.36 15.07 0.24
CA ASP A 607 -19.11 13.82 0.08
C ASP A 607 -19.30 13.45 -1.40
N GLU A 608 -19.37 14.45 -2.27
CA GLU A 608 -19.34 14.30 -3.73
C GLU A 608 -17.91 14.09 -4.29
N LYS A 609 -16.94 13.71 -3.44
CA LYS A 609 -15.56 13.36 -3.82
C LYS A 609 -14.70 14.53 -4.33
N PHE A 610 -15.07 15.79 -4.06
CA PHE A 610 -14.25 16.94 -4.47
C PHE A 610 -13.03 17.19 -3.57
N ILE A 611 -11.99 17.76 -4.19
CA ILE A 611 -10.95 18.53 -3.51
C ILE A 611 -11.25 20.02 -3.65
N LEU A 612 -11.07 20.79 -2.58
CA LEU A 612 -11.65 22.12 -2.46
C LEU A 612 -10.58 23.17 -2.18
N LEU A 613 -10.50 24.19 -3.03
CA LEU A 613 -9.72 25.39 -2.78
C LEU A 613 -10.55 26.35 -1.95
N SER A 614 -10.19 26.56 -0.68
CA SER A 614 -10.99 27.38 0.23
C SER A 614 -10.13 28.42 0.97
N PRO A 615 -10.65 29.63 1.25
CA PRO A 615 -9.94 30.64 2.04
C PRO A 615 -9.61 30.09 3.43
N PHE A 616 -8.33 30.14 3.82
CA PHE A 616 -7.90 29.58 5.10
C PHE A 616 -6.99 30.54 5.86
N CYS A 617 -7.13 30.57 7.18
CA CYS A 617 -6.35 31.44 8.07
C CYS A 617 -4.96 30.88 8.40
N GLY A 618 -4.71 29.58 8.18
CA GLY A 618 -3.42 28.94 8.45
C GLY A 618 -3.20 28.49 9.90
N GLU A 619 -4.19 28.66 10.78
CA GLU A 619 -4.08 28.32 12.20
C GLU A 619 -4.37 26.84 12.47
N ILE A 620 -3.52 26.18 13.28
CA ILE A 620 -3.61 24.76 13.63
C ILE A 620 -4.99 24.43 14.24
N ALA A 621 -5.43 25.22 15.22
CA ALA A 621 -6.72 25.01 15.87
C ALA A 621 -7.90 25.11 14.88
N CYS A 622 -7.81 25.96 13.85
CA CYS A 622 -8.86 26.06 12.85
C CYS A 622 -8.86 24.84 11.92
N GLU A 623 -7.69 24.30 11.59
CA GLU A 623 -7.55 23.06 10.81
C GLU A 623 -8.15 21.85 11.55
N ASP A 624 -7.94 21.75 12.86
CA ASP A 624 -8.55 20.74 13.70
C ASP A 624 -10.07 20.78 13.69
N GLU A 625 -10.65 21.98 13.85
CA GLU A 625 -12.09 22.15 13.86
C GLU A 625 -12.71 21.89 12.49
N ILE A 626 -12.05 22.28 11.39
CA ILE A 626 -12.48 21.92 10.02
C ILE A 626 -12.51 20.39 9.88
N LYS A 627 -11.46 19.68 10.32
CA LYS A 627 -11.40 18.22 10.24
C LYS A 627 -12.52 17.56 11.04
N LYS A 628 -12.75 17.99 12.29
CA LYS A 628 -13.82 17.46 13.14
C LYS A 628 -15.19 17.72 12.51
N ALA A 629 -15.47 18.97 12.12
CA ALA A 629 -16.78 19.38 11.62
C ALA A 629 -17.12 18.88 10.21
N SER A 630 -16.12 18.42 9.44
CA SER A 630 -16.31 17.80 8.11
C SER A 630 -16.28 16.27 8.14
N THR A 631 -16.18 15.65 9.31
CA THR A 631 -16.33 14.20 9.47
C THR A 631 -17.80 13.83 9.31
N SER A 632 -18.10 12.84 8.47
CA SER A 632 -19.47 12.36 8.24
C SER A 632 -19.66 10.98 8.86
N GLU A 633 -20.73 10.81 9.63
CA GLU A 633 -21.11 9.55 10.27
C GLU A 633 -22.07 8.69 9.40
N GLU A 634 -22.60 9.26 8.31
CA GLU A 634 -23.67 8.66 7.50
C GLU A 634 -23.19 8.33 6.07
N ALA A 635 -22.37 7.29 5.91
CA ALA A 635 -22.09 6.70 4.61
C ALA A 635 -22.66 5.28 4.51
N ASP A 636 -23.08 4.90 3.29
CA ASP A 636 -23.61 3.57 2.95
C ASP A 636 -22.73 2.47 3.55
N GLY A 637 -23.28 1.69 4.49
CA GLY A 637 -22.58 0.62 5.18
C GLY A 637 -22.07 0.93 6.59
N GLY A 638 -22.37 2.10 7.17
CA GLY A 638 -22.13 2.40 8.59
C GLY A 638 -20.67 2.70 8.96
N VAL A 639 -19.83 3.06 7.97
CA VAL A 639 -18.42 3.44 8.17
C VAL A 639 -18.30 4.96 8.14
N SER A 640 -17.80 5.57 9.22
CA SER A 640 -17.54 7.01 9.27
C SER A 640 -16.51 7.42 8.21
N LEU A 641 -16.85 8.43 7.40
CA LEU A 641 -15.93 9.03 6.44
C LEU A 641 -15.07 10.07 7.12
N MET A 642 -13.74 9.89 7.02
CA MET A 642 -12.77 10.83 7.57
C MET A 642 -13.04 12.28 7.10
N GLY A 643 -12.92 13.22 8.03
CA GLY A 643 -12.99 14.65 7.73
C GLY A 643 -11.85 15.13 6.83
N ALA A 644 -12.06 16.30 6.22
CA ALA A 644 -11.08 16.93 5.36
C ALA A 644 -9.83 17.36 6.14
N LYS A 645 -8.68 17.31 5.47
CA LYS A 645 -7.43 17.91 5.95
C LYS A 645 -6.86 18.86 4.88
N THR A 646 -5.92 19.71 5.27
CA THR A 646 -5.18 20.50 4.27
C THR A 646 -4.24 19.57 3.50
N LEU A 647 -4.43 19.49 2.19
CA LEU A 647 -3.54 18.76 1.30
C LEU A 647 -2.29 19.61 1.06
N CYS A 648 -2.47 20.84 0.59
CA CYS A 648 -1.40 21.82 0.45
C CYS A 648 -1.98 23.24 0.29
N ILE A 649 -1.13 24.24 0.42
CA ILE A 649 -1.32 25.62 0.00
C ILE A 649 -0.66 25.73 -1.37
N PRO A 650 -1.42 25.77 -2.48
CA PRO A 650 -0.83 25.76 -3.81
C PRO A 650 0.14 26.92 -4.02
N LEU A 651 1.27 26.66 -4.69
CA LEU A 651 2.22 27.71 -5.07
C LEU A 651 1.59 28.72 -6.04
N GLU A 652 0.73 28.21 -6.92
CA GLU A 652 -0.08 29.01 -7.84
C GLU A 652 -1.46 29.22 -7.22
N GLN A 653 -1.66 30.38 -6.58
CA GLN A 653 -2.95 30.76 -6.00
C GLN A 653 -3.98 31.08 -7.09
N PRO A 654 -5.28 30.83 -6.85
CA PRO A 654 -6.31 31.17 -7.82
C PRO A 654 -6.35 32.68 -8.09
N LYS A 655 -6.82 33.07 -9.28
CA LYS A 655 -6.95 34.49 -9.67
C LYS A 655 -8.09 35.22 -8.94
N GLU A 656 -8.92 34.49 -8.18
CA GLU A 656 -10.01 35.07 -7.42
C GLU A 656 -9.49 35.88 -6.22
N THR A 657 -10.26 36.91 -5.83
CA THR A 657 -9.88 37.74 -4.69
C THR A 657 -10.08 36.96 -3.41
N LEU A 658 -9.03 36.88 -2.59
CA LEU A 658 -9.11 36.23 -1.29
C LEU A 658 -10.05 37.01 -0.36
N PRO A 659 -11.14 36.41 0.14
CA PRO A 659 -12.02 37.04 1.12
C PRO A 659 -11.30 37.30 2.44
N ASP A 660 -11.76 38.29 3.21
CA ASP A 660 -11.24 38.51 4.57
C ASP A 660 -11.58 37.34 5.52
N GLN A 661 -12.66 36.60 5.28
CA GLN A 661 -13.14 35.54 6.19
C GLN A 661 -12.57 34.17 5.83
N CYS A 662 -12.15 33.40 6.85
CA CYS A 662 -11.79 31.99 6.74
C CYS A 662 -13.02 31.12 6.38
N ILE A 663 -12.81 30.00 5.70
CA ILE A 663 -13.88 29.05 5.31
C ILE A 663 -14.68 28.54 6.51
N PHE A 664 -14.05 28.38 7.68
CA PHE A 664 -14.74 27.89 8.86
C PHE A 664 -15.55 29.01 9.53
N PRO A 665 -16.88 28.89 9.67
CA PRO A 665 -17.75 30.03 10.02
C PRO A 665 -17.47 30.64 11.40
N VAL A 666 -17.00 29.83 12.35
CA VAL A 666 -16.71 30.25 13.73
C VAL A 666 -15.33 30.92 13.84
N CYS A 667 -14.47 30.76 12.83
CA CYS A 667 -13.15 31.37 12.81
C CYS A 667 -13.26 32.89 12.60
N LYS A 668 -12.67 33.66 13.53
CA LYS A 668 -12.62 35.13 13.46
C LYS A 668 -11.34 35.67 12.80
N ASN A 669 -10.41 34.79 12.47
CA ASN A 669 -9.12 35.17 11.88
C ASN A 669 -9.29 35.47 10.39
N LYS A 670 -8.46 36.38 9.89
CA LYS A 670 -8.44 36.71 8.46
C LYS A 670 -7.91 35.53 7.65
N ALA A 671 -8.51 35.26 6.50
CA ALA A 671 -7.91 34.32 5.56
C ALA A 671 -6.59 34.89 5.02
N ARG A 672 -5.59 34.03 4.87
CA ARG A 672 -4.23 34.40 4.41
C ARG A 672 -3.95 33.91 3.00
N PHE A 673 -4.58 32.82 2.59
CA PHE A 673 -4.41 32.18 1.29
C PHE A 673 -5.59 31.24 1.01
N PHE A 674 -5.72 30.79 -0.24
CA PHE A 674 -6.50 29.61 -0.56
C PHE A 674 -5.67 28.36 -0.25
N ALA A 675 -6.22 27.49 0.58
CA ALA A 675 -5.66 26.17 0.85
C ALA A 675 -6.50 25.10 0.14
N LEU A 676 -5.83 24.08 -0.37
CA LEU A 676 -6.46 22.90 -0.96
C LEU A 676 -6.78 21.91 0.14
N PHE A 677 -8.06 21.62 0.32
CA PHE A 677 -8.59 20.65 1.28
C PHE A 677 -9.13 19.42 0.56
N GLY A 678 -9.15 18.30 1.26
CA GLY A 678 -9.83 17.10 0.80
C GLY A 678 -9.69 15.95 1.78
N ARG A 679 -10.39 14.85 1.48
CA ARG A 679 -10.09 13.55 2.11
C ARG A 679 -8.75 13.08 1.57
N SER A 680 -8.00 12.33 2.38
CA SER A 680 -6.67 11.86 2.00
C SER A 680 -6.50 10.38 2.31
N TYR A 681 -5.54 9.79 1.62
CA TYR A 681 -4.87 8.57 2.04
C TYR A 681 -3.94 8.81 3.23
#